data_AF-A0A941L6A4-F1
#
_entry.id   AF-A0A941L6A4-F1
#
_cell.length_a   1.000
_cell.length_b   1.000
_cell.length_c   1.000
_cell.angle_alpha   90.00
_cell.angle_beta   90.00
_cell.angle_gamma   90.00
#
_symmetry.space_group_name_H-M   'P 1'
#
loop_
_entity.id
_entity.type
_entity.pdbx_description
1 polymer ?
#
loop_
_entity_poly.entity_id
_entity_poly.type
_entity_poly.pdbx_seq_one_letter_code
_entity_poly.pdbx_strand_id
1 'polypeptide(L)'
;VIPNRGSWLDFEYDVKDFLYFKIDRKKKIFASTLLLALGFSKSEIVDEFYDSEQYTFDPKTEKWKTKFNPENYKAKNFSEEVIDAKTGEVVIKLGDKINFLNAKKLANDGLKDILVSRESLFGKFLHRDVKVSDEEEGTFKIGTELNDTIIQQILDANIHTLQISVTNSINKGPYLLTTVLADKNNSKDEAITEIYKMLRPGEPPTIEIATQIFNNLFFSSDRYDLSDVGRVKMNSRLNQECSDKITILRNDDIIAIIHKMLDLRDGKDDVDDIDHLGNRRVRSVGELVENQARIGVYRMERAIKEKMTTLDVESAMPQDLINAKPLTVSLKDFFASSQLSQFMDQTNPLSEITHKRRVSALGPGGLTRERAGFEVRDVHPTHYGRICPIETPEGPNIGLINSLSTYAKINKYGFIESPYKKVKDGVVQDKVEYLSAMEETKFTIAQANTKLDKNGKIVEELVSCRQNLNFLLSKPDAIDYIDVSPKQLVSVAASLIPFLENDDANRALMGSNMMRQAVPLLKPESPLVGTGIESDVALDSGVTIVAKRDGVVDKIDGKRIVIKVTEETDFSESGVDIYNLQKFKRSNQNTCINQRPLVRVGDKVKSGDIIADGPSTKLGELALGKNVTVAFMPWQGYNFEDSILISERCVTDDVFTSVHIEEYEIMARDTKLGEEEITRDIPNVNEEALKNLDESGIVYIGAEVNAGDILVGKVTPKGDSASGPE
;
A
#
# COMPACT_ATOMS: atom_id res chain seq x y z
N VAL A 1 12.27 7.17 -7.83
CA VAL A 1 11.89 7.81 -6.55
C VAL A 1 10.49 8.35 -6.68
N ILE A 2 9.58 7.89 -5.82
CA ILE A 2 8.17 8.29 -5.84
C ILE A 2 7.89 9.13 -4.59
N PRO A 3 7.66 10.44 -4.71
CA PRO A 3 7.30 11.28 -3.57
C PRO A 3 5.82 11.13 -3.20
N ASN A 4 5.47 11.53 -1.98
CA ASN A 4 4.07 11.72 -1.59
C ASN A 4 3.47 12.92 -2.34
N ARG A 5 4.26 13.98 -2.54
CA ARG A 5 3.94 15.16 -3.35
C ARG A 5 5.19 15.68 -4.05
N GLY A 6 5.07 15.98 -5.34
CA GLY A 6 6.17 16.52 -6.14
C GLY A 6 6.41 15.70 -7.40
N SER A 7 7.47 16.06 -8.14
CA SER A 7 7.83 15.38 -9.39
C SER A 7 8.49 14.03 -9.16
N TRP A 8 8.22 13.07 -10.02
CA TRP A 8 8.87 11.76 -9.98
C TRP A 8 10.29 11.87 -10.55
N LEU A 9 11.24 11.19 -9.92
CA LEU A 9 12.62 11.08 -10.37
C LEU A 9 12.92 9.62 -10.70
N ASP A 10 13.03 9.31 -11.99
CA ASP A 10 13.25 7.94 -12.47
C ASP A 10 14.66 7.80 -13.04
N PHE A 11 15.31 6.66 -12.79
CA PHE A 11 16.59 6.29 -13.38
C PHE A 11 16.42 5.01 -14.21
N GLU A 12 17.01 4.96 -15.40
CA GLU A 12 16.92 3.79 -16.27
C GLU A 12 18.18 3.60 -17.11
N TYR A 13 18.50 2.34 -17.41
CA TYR A 13 19.53 2.00 -18.38
C TYR A 13 18.93 1.88 -19.78
N ASP A 14 19.71 2.26 -20.79
CA ASP A 14 19.42 1.96 -22.19
C ASP A 14 20.10 0.66 -22.65
N VAL A 15 19.79 0.20 -23.86
CA VAL A 15 20.39 -1.00 -24.48
C VAL A 15 21.92 -0.90 -24.60
N LYS A 16 22.46 0.32 -24.63
CA LYS A 16 23.91 0.62 -24.63
C LYS A 16 24.53 0.78 -23.23
N ASP A 17 23.78 0.46 -22.17
CA ASP A 17 24.18 0.60 -20.77
C ASP A 17 24.48 2.04 -20.31
N PHE A 18 23.99 3.05 -21.02
CA PHE A 18 24.00 4.42 -20.52
C PHE A 18 22.95 4.60 -19.43
N LEU A 19 23.35 5.28 -18.35
CA LEU A 19 22.45 5.62 -17.25
C LEU A 19 21.76 6.95 -17.53
N TYR A 20 20.43 6.91 -17.67
CA TYR A 20 19.59 8.07 -17.87
C TYR A 20 18.76 8.37 -16.61
N PHE A 21 18.35 9.63 -16.46
CA PHE A 21 17.28 10.03 -15.57
C PHE A 21 16.12 10.69 -16.34
N LYS A 22 14.94 10.66 -15.73
CA LYS A 22 13.73 11.33 -16.20
C LYS A 22 13.05 12.04 -15.04
N ILE A 23 12.36 13.12 -15.37
CA ILE A 23 11.46 13.84 -14.46
C ILE A 23 10.04 13.66 -14.98
N ASP A 24 9.12 13.17 -14.14
CA ASP A 24 7.71 12.97 -14.49
C ASP A 24 7.50 12.18 -15.80
N ARG A 25 8.34 11.16 -16.04
CA ARG A 25 8.33 10.31 -17.26
C ARG A 25 8.49 11.10 -18.58
N LYS A 26 9.06 12.30 -18.54
CA LYS A 26 9.44 13.09 -19.72
C LYS A 26 10.70 12.52 -20.41
N LYS A 27 11.31 13.30 -21.31
CA LYS A 27 12.49 12.94 -22.11
C LYS A 27 13.67 12.45 -21.26
N LYS A 28 14.41 11.46 -21.76
CA LYS A 28 15.65 10.95 -21.15
C LYS A 28 16.77 12.02 -21.18
N ILE A 29 17.47 12.20 -20.06
CA ILE A 29 18.70 12.99 -19.93
C ILE A 29 19.74 12.12 -19.22
N PHE A 30 21.04 12.30 -19.48
CA PHE A 30 22.08 11.50 -18.82
C PHE A 30 22.14 11.77 -17.31
N ALA A 31 22.34 10.72 -16.51
CA ALA A 31 22.44 10.86 -15.06
C ALA A 31 23.63 11.74 -14.62
N SER A 32 24.70 11.78 -15.42
CA SER A 32 25.82 12.72 -15.21
C SER A 32 25.38 14.17 -15.26
N THR A 33 24.40 14.54 -16.10
CA THR A 33 23.87 15.91 -16.18
C THR A 33 23.17 16.30 -14.88
N LEU A 34 22.48 15.36 -14.21
CA LEU A 34 21.89 15.61 -12.91
C LEU A 34 22.98 15.89 -11.86
N LEU A 35 24.04 15.09 -11.83
CA LEU A 35 25.16 15.27 -10.91
C LEU A 35 25.89 16.60 -11.13
N LEU A 36 26.09 16.99 -12.40
CA LEU A 36 26.62 18.31 -12.77
C LEU A 36 25.71 19.45 -12.24
N ALA A 37 24.39 19.31 -12.37
CA ALA A 37 23.43 20.29 -11.85
C ALA A 37 23.45 20.40 -10.31
N LEU A 38 23.79 19.32 -9.58
CA LEU A 38 23.99 19.35 -8.13
C LEU A 38 25.28 20.08 -7.73
N GLY A 39 26.21 20.29 -8.67
CA GLY A 39 27.46 21.01 -8.47
C GLY A 39 28.72 20.15 -8.47
N PHE A 40 28.62 18.86 -8.79
CA PHE A 40 29.81 18.02 -8.97
C PHE A 40 30.44 18.29 -10.33
N SER A 41 31.78 18.31 -10.40
CA SER A 41 32.53 18.27 -11.65
C SER A 41 32.63 16.84 -12.20
N LYS A 42 32.92 16.66 -13.49
CA LYS A 42 33.10 15.32 -14.09
C LYS A 42 34.17 14.49 -13.37
N SER A 43 35.24 15.13 -12.89
CA SER A 43 36.27 14.46 -12.09
C SER A 43 35.75 14.01 -10.73
N GLU A 44 35.02 14.85 -10.00
CA GLU A 44 34.47 14.49 -8.68
C GLU A 44 33.42 13.40 -8.79
N ILE A 45 32.62 13.39 -9.87
CA ILE A 45 31.69 12.29 -10.17
C ILE A 45 32.48 10.98 -10.26
N VAL A 46 33.54 10.96 -11.05
CA VAL A 46 34.28 9.71 -11.27
C VAL A 46 35.07 9.29 -10.03
N ASP A 47 35.60 10.22 -9.24
CA ASP A 47 36.22 9.93 -7.93
C ASP A 47 35.23 9.31 -6.93
N GLU A 48 33.97 9.77 -6.92
CA GLU A 48 32.93 9.26 -6.02
C GLU A 48 32.52 7.82 -6.37
N PHE A 49 32.35 7.52 -7.66
CA PHE A 49 31.81 6.23 -8.10
C PHE A 49 32.88 5.19 -8.45
N TYR A 50 34.12 5.59 -8.77
CA TYR A 50 35.19 4.68 -9.21
C TYR A 50 36.50 4.92 -8.45
N ASP A 51 37.14 3.84 -8.03
CA ASP A 51 38.51 3.90 -7.53
C ASP A 51 39.48 4.12 -8.70
N SER A 52 40.61 4.78 -8.45
CA SER A 52 41.67 4.98 -9.43
C SER A 52 42.94 4.18 -9.12
N GLU A 53 43.53 3.64 -10.17
CA GLU A 53 44.87 3.06 -10.17
C GLU A 53 45.81 3.96 -10.97
N GLN A 54 47.00 4.22 -10.42
CA GLN A 54 48.03 5.01 -11.09
C GLN A 54 48.99 4.10 -11.83
N TYR A 55 49.14 4.33 -13.12
CA TYR A 55 50.10 3.66 -14.00
C TYR A 55 51.21 4.63 -14.36
N THR A 56 52.46 4.26 -14.08
CA THR A 56 53.65 5.08 -14.39
C THR A 56 54.49 4.37 -15.44
N PHE A 57 54.71 5.00 -16.59
CA PHE A 57 55.55 4.46 -17.66
C PHE A 57 57.03 4.58 -17.28
N ASP A 58 57.79 3.49 -17.42
CA ASP A 58 59.25 3.51 -17.29
C ASP A 58 59.91 3.45 -18.67
N PRO A 59 60.54 4.55 -19.14
CA PRO A 59 61.20 4.61 -20.45
C PRO A 59 62.34 3.60 -20.62
N LYS A 60 62.91 3.05 -19.53
CA LYS A 60 64.01 2.09 -19.62
C LYS A 60 63.56 0.66 -19.91
N THR A 61 62.35 0.32 -19.47
CA THR A 61 61.82 -1.05 -19.57
C THR A 61 60.65 -1.15 -20.56
N GLU A 62 60.18 -0.03 -21.11
CA GLU A 62 58.99 0.08 -21.96
C GLU A 62 57.72 -0.55 -21.32
N LYS A 63 57.71 -0.67 -19.99
CA LYS A 63 56.62 -1.28 -19.20
C LYS A 63 55.99 -0.25 -18.26
N TRP A 64 54.73 -0.49 -17.91
CA TRP A 64 53.96 0.35 -16.99
C TRP A 64 54.02 -0.22 -15.58
N LYS A 65 54.36 0.63 -14.61
CA LYS A 65 54.34 0.31 -13.19
C LYS A 65 52.95 0.57 -12.62
N THR A 66 52.33 -0.44 -12.00
CA THR A 66 51.04 -0.33 -11.27
C THR A 66 51.07 -1.11 -9.95
N LYS A 67 50.09 -0.88 -9.07
CA LYS A 67 49.94 -1.64 -7.83
C LYS A 67 49.32 -3.01 -8.12
N PHE A 68 49.79 -4.04 -7.43
CA PHE A 68 49.21 -5.39 -7.55
C PHE A 68 47.90 -5.49 -6.77
N ASN A 69 46.79 -5.68 -7.48
CA ASN A 69 45.48 -5.93 -6.88
C ASN A 69 44.99 -7.36 -7.18
N PRO A 70 44.92 -8.25 -6.17
CA PRO A 70 44.46 -9.63 -6.35
C PRO A 70 43.04 -9.77 -6.91
N GLU A 71 42.18 -8.77 -6.67
CA GLU A 71 40.78 -8.78 -7.10
C GLU A 71 40.63 -8.78 -8.63
N ASN A 72 41.58 -8.17 -9.35
CA ASN A 72 41.59 -8.12 -10.82
C ASN A 72 41.79 -9.53 -11.44
N TYR A 73 42.31 -10.50 -10.66
CA TYR A 73 42.53 -11.89 -11.08
C TYR A 73 41.36 -12.83 -10.72
N LYS A 74 40.18 -12.30 -10.36
CA LYS A 74 38.95 -13.11 -10.18
C LYS A 74 38.29 -13.50 -11.50
N ALA A 75 38.46 -12.72 -12.57
CA ALA A 75 37.94 -13.02 -13.90
C ALA A 75 38.83 -14.05 -14.64
N LYS A 76 38.22 -14.94 -15.43
CA LYS A 76 38.90 -16.09 -16.07
C LYS A 76 39.95 -15.67 -17.10
N ASN A 77 41.10 -16.35 -17.04
CA ASN A 77 42.24 -16.39 -17.98
C ASN A 77 42.92 -15.04 -18.26
N PHE A 78 43.71 -14.57 -17.30
CA PHE A 78 44.78 -13.61 -17.58
C PHE A 78 45.94 -14.32 -18.30
N SER A 79 46.41 -13.75 -19.39
CA SER A 79 47.51 -14.26 -20.22
C SER A 79 48.62 -13.22 -20.35
N GLU A 80 48.97 -12.56 -19.26
CA GLU A 80 49.98 -11.50 -19.25
C GLU A 80 51.18 -11.87 -18.38
N GLU A 81 52.36 -11.47 -18.85
CA GLU A 81 53.59 -11.55 -18.08
C GLU A 81 53.60 -10.45 -17.01
N VAL A 82 53.65 -10.85 -15.74
CA VAL A 82 53.69 -9.91 -14.61
C VAL A 82 55.05 -10.01 -13.94
N ILE A 83 55.78 -8.89 -13.90
CA ILE A 83 57.11 -8.80 -13.29
C ILE A 83 57.00 -8.00 -11.99
N ASP A 84 57.67 -8.47 -10.94
CA ASP A 84 57.79 -7.70 -9.70
C ASP A 84 58.69 -6.48 -9.91
N ALA A 85 58.18 -5.28 -9.64
CA ALA A 85 58.91 -4.04 -9.84
C ALA A 85 60.12 -3.86 -8.89
N LYS A 86 60.21 -4.64 -7.79
CA LYS A 86 61.35 -4.58 -6.85
C LYS A 86 62.46 -5.57 -7.18
N THR A 87 62.11 -6.80 -7.54
CA THR A 87 63.08 -7.88 -7.77
C THR A 87 63.43 -8.06 -9.24
N GLY A 88 62.57 -7.59 -10.15
CA GLY A 88 62.72 -7.82 -11.59
C GLY A 88 62.42 -9.26 -12.01
N GLU A 89 61.95 -10.11 -11.10
CA GLU A 89 61.61 -11.50 -11.38
C GLU A 89 60.20 -11.62 -12.00
N VAL A 90 60.07 -12.53 -12.96
CA VAL A 90 58.78 -12.86 -13.60
C VAL A 90 57.97 -13.70 -12.62
N VAL A 91 56.94 -13.09 -12.03
CA VAL A 91 56.04 -13.74 -11.06
C VAL A 91 54.99 -14.58 -11.77
N ILE A 92 54.54 -14.12 -12.95
CA ILE A 92 53.51 -14.76 -13.76
C ILE A 92 54.03 -14.86 -15.19
N LYS A 93 54.13 -16.08 -15.72
CA LYS A 93 54.56 -16.29 -17.11
C LYS A 93 53.40 -16.10 -18.07
N LEU A 94 53.73 -15.67 -19.29
CA LEU A 94 52.77 -15.47 -20.36
C LEU A 94 52.00 -16.78 -20.66
N GLY A 95 50.68 -16.76 -20.46
CA GLY A 95 49.78 -17.90 -20.68
C GLY A 95 49.47 -18.76 -19.45
N ASP A 96 50.11 -18.51 -18.30
CA ASP A 96 49.79 -19.21 -17.06
C ASP A 96 48.46 -18.74 -16.46
N LYS A 97 47.55 -19.69 -16.20
CA LYS A 97 46.26 -19.39 -15.57
C LYS A 97 46.44 -19.20 -14.07
N ILE A 98 46.27 -17.97 -13.60
CA ILE A 98 46.25 -17.67 -12.17
C ILE A 98 44.81 -17.58 -11.66
N ASN A 99 44.56 -18.32 -10.58
CA ASN A 99 43.34 -18.22 -9.79
C ASN A 99 43.54 -17.18 -8.68
N PHE A 100 42.44 -16.55 -8.26
CA PHE A 100 42.40 -15.60 -7.14
C PHE A 100 43.18 -16.06 -5.88
N LEU A 101 43.13 -17.36 -5.55
CA LEU A 101 43.80 -17.92 -4.37
C LEU A 101 45.34 -17.85 -4.48
N ASN A 102 45.89 -18.02 -5.69
CA ASN A 102 47.33 -17.86 -5.93
C ASN A 102 47.72 -16.38 -5.98
N ALA A 103 46.90 -15.52 -6.59
CA ALA A 103 47.12 -14.07 -6.55
C ALA A 103 47.12 -13.54 -5.10
N LYS A 104 46.25 -14.05 -4.23
CA LYS A 104 46.22 -13.69 -2.81
C LYS A 104 47.46 -14.16 -2.06
N LYS A 105 48.01 -15.33 -2.40
CA LYS A 105 49.31 -15.79 -1.87
C LYS A 105 50.43 -14.83 -2.27
N LEU A 106 50.52 -14.47 -3.56
CA LEU A 106 51.53 -13.52 -4.06
C LEU A 106 51.45 -12.15 -3.37
N ALA A 107 50.25 -11.64 -3.10
CA ALA A 107 50.08 -10.41 -2.32
C ALA A 107 50.54 -10.58 -0.86
N ASN A 108 50.21 -11.71 -0.21
CA ASN A 108 50.65 -12.01 1.16
C ASN A 108 52.18 -12.21 1.26
N ASP A 109 52.79 -12.75 0.21
CA ASP A 109 54.24 -12.96 0.08
C ASP A 109 55.00 -11.63 -0.16
N GLY A 110 54.28 -10.51 -0.29
CA GLY A 110 54.85 -9.15 -0.26
C GLY A 110 54.89 -8.42 -1.59
N LEU A 111 54.26 -8.95 -2.65
CA LEU A 111 54.16 -8.28 -3.95
C LEU A 111 53.27 -7.04 -3.85
N LYS A 112 53.85 -5.85 -4.10
CA LYS A 112 53.15 -4.56 -3.99
C LYS A 112 53.02 -3.83 -5.32
N ASP A 113 54.10 -3.76 -6.08
CA ASP A 113 54.18 -3.05 -7.35
C ASP A 113 54.56 -4.05 -8.45
N ILE A 114 53.88 -3.99 -9.58
CA ILE A 114 54.11 -4.85 -10.74
C ILE A 114 54.39 -4.01 -11.99
N LEU A 115 55.19 -4.57 -12.90
CA LEU A 115 55.40 -4.07 -14.25
C LEU A 115 54.53 -4.86 -15.23
N VAL A 116 53.68 -4.16 -15.96
CA VAL A 116 52.75 -4.71 -16.95
C VAL A 116 53.03 -4.16 -18.34
N SER A 117 52.68 -4.93 -19.38
CA SER A 117 52.82 -4.50 -20.77
C SER A 117 51.75 -3.47 -21.15
N ARG A 118 51.95 -2.78 -22.29
CA ARG A 118 50.95 -1.88 -22.89
C ARG A 118 49.61 -2.57 -23.20
N GLU A 119 49.65 -3.87 -23.47
CA GLU A 119 48.45 -4.65 -23.81
C GLU A 119 47.47 -4.73 -22.63
N SER A 120 47.99 -4.70 -21.39
CA SER A 120 47.19 -4.69 -20.17
C SER A 120 46.34 -3.43 -19.96
N LEU A 121 46.61 -2.39 -20.73
CA LEU A 121 45.88 -1.12 -20.70
C LEU A 121 44.72 -1.12 -21.69
N PHE A 122 44.69 -2.05 -22.66
CA PHE A 122 43.62 -2.08 -23.66
C PHE A 122 42.27 -2.37 -23.01
N GLY A 123 41.26 -1.61 -23.39
CA GLY A 123 39.90 -1.73 -22.84
C GLY A 123 39.72 -1.16 -21.43
N LYS A 124 40.76 -0.55 -20.84
CA LYS A 124 40.63 0.23 -19.60
C LYS A 124 40.23 1.67 -19.90
N PHE A 125 39.63 2.34 -18.91
CA PHE A 125 39.08 3.69 -19.08
C PHE A 125 39.88 4.75 -18.32
N LEU A 126 40.08 5.92 -18.94
CA LEU A 126 40.73 7.06 -18.30
C LEU A 126 39.90 7.61 -17.13
N HIS A 127 40.58 7.88 -16.01
CA HIS A 127 39.98 8.45 -14.80
C HIS A 127 40.03 9.99 -14.76
N ARG A 128 41.00 10.60 -15.47
CA ARG A 128 41.16 12.05 -15.60
C ARG A 128 41.37 12.43 -17.05
N ASP A 129 41.07 13.69 -17.37
CA ASP A 129 41.35 14.25 -18.69
C ASP A 129 42.87 14.29 -18.93
N VAL A 130 43.30 13.90 -20.12
CA VAL A 130 44.70 13.89 -20.54
C VAL A 130 44.87 14.83 -21.73
N LYS A 131 45.59 15.93 -21.53
CA LYS A 131 45.85 16.93 -22.57
C LYS A 131 47.14 16.60 -23.33
N VAL A 132 47.00 16.18 -24.58
CA VAL A 132 48.08 15.73 -25.47
C VAL A 132 48.58 16.86 -26.37
N SER A 133 47.71 17.80 -26.76
CA SER A 133 48.09 19.03 -27.47
C SER A 133 47.24 20.24 -27.03
N ASP A 134 47.68 21.46 -27.38
CA ASP A 134 46.96 22.70 -27.08
C ASP A 134 45.75 22.97 -28.01
N GLU A 135 45.51 22.11 -29.00
CA GLU A 135 44.35 22.18 -29.90
C GLU A 135 43.08 21.62 -29.22
N GLU A 136 41.88 22.10 -29.59
CA GLU A 136 40.60 21.67 -28.98
C GLU A 136 40.32 20.16 -29.11
N GLU A 137 40.88 19.49 -30.13
CA GLU A 137 40.80 18.03 -30.33
C GLU A 137 41.91 17.24 -29.62
N GLY A 138 42.84 17.92 -28.95
CA GLY A 138 44.02 17.33 -28.30
C GLY A 138 43.82 16.80 -26.88
N THR A 139 42.59 16.79 -26.35
CA THR A 139 42.31 16.35 -24.97
C THR A 139 41.47 15.07 -24.96
N PHE A 140 42.03 13.98 -24.45
CA PHE A 140 41.28 12.77 -24.15
C PHE A 140 40.46 12.97 -22.88
N LYS A 141 39.15 12.76 -22.98
CA LYS A 141 38.21 13.02 -21.89
C LYS A 141 38.11 11.83 -20.92
N ILE A 142 37.62 12.09 -19.71
CA ILE A 142 37.26 11.05 -18.75
C ILE A 142 36.31 10.02 -19.39
N GLY A 143 36.58 8.73 -19.16
CA GLY A 143 35.80 7.64 -19.71
C GLY A 143 36.14 7.26 -21.15
N THR A 144 37.19 7.83 -21.76
CA THR A 144 37.74 7.30 -23.03
C THR A 144 38.39 5.94 -22.79
N GLU A 145 38.04 4.97 -23.64
CA GLU A 145 38.62 3.62 -23.66
C GLU A 145 40.02 3.67 -24.30
N LEU A 146 41.00 3.08 -23.62
CA LEU A 146 42.38 3.04 -24.07
C LEU A 146 42.58 1.97 -25.14
N ASN A 147 43.16 2.38 -26.26
CA ASN A 147 43.60 1.56 -27.38
C ASN A 147 45.02 1.97 -27.78
N ASP A 148 45.71 1.15 -28.58
CA ASP A 148 47.14 1.33 -28.89
C ASP A 148 47.46 2.72 -29.47
N THR A 149 46.57 3.25 -30.31
CA THR A 149 46.70 4.58 -30.91
C THR A 149 46.66 5.70 -29.87
N ILE A 150 45.74 5.64 -28.91
CA ILE A 150 45.61 6.67 -27.86
C ILE A 150 46.82 6.61 -26.92
N ILE A 151 47.29 5.41 -26.58
CA ILE A 151 48.46 5.23 -25.71
C ILE A 151 49.72 5.79 -26.39
N GLN A 152 49.92 5.54 -27.69
CA GLN A 152 51.04 6.12 -28.44
C GLN A 152 50.98 7.65 -28.46
N GLN A 153 49.82 8.23 -28.74
CA GLN A 153 49.66 9.70 -28.74
C GLN A 153 49.98 10.33 -27.37
N ILE A 154 49.59 9.67 -26.27
CA ILE A 154 49.93 10.11 -24.90
C ILE A 154 51.44 10.03 -24.63
N LEU A 155 52.11 8.97 -25.10
CA LEU A 155 53.55 8.80 -24.95
C LEU A 155 54.33 9.82 -25.79
N ASP A 156 53.88 10.11 -27.01
CA ASP A 156 54.46 11.13 -27.90
C ASP A 156 54.37 12.54 -27.29
N ALA A 157 53.34 12.80 -26.49
CA ALA A 157 53.19 14.04 -25.71
C ALA A 157 53.99 14.07 -24.39
N ASN A 158 54.87 13.09 -24.13
CA ASN A 158 55.69 12.95 -22.93
C ASN A 158 54.90 12.83 -21.60
N ILE A 159 53.69 12.23 -21.65
CA ILE A 159 52.89 11.98 -20.44
C ILE A 159 53.17 10.58 -19.93
N HIS A 160 53.96 10.49 -18.85
CA HIS A 160 54.40 9.20 -18.28
C HIS A 160 53.54 8.69 -17.12
N THR A 161 52.51 9.42 -16.70
CA THR A 161 51.62 9.01 -15.61
C THR A 161 50.18 9.05 -16.05
N LEU A 162 49.48 7.92 -15.93
CA LEU A 162 48.05 7.80 -16.22
C LEU A 162 47.29 7.37 -14.98
N GLN A 163 46.11 7.95 -14.80
CA GLN A 163 45.14 7.48 -13.81
C GLN A 163 44.02 6.75 -14.56
N ILE A 164 43.81 5.50 -14.19
CA ILE A 164 42.86 4.60 -14.83
C ILE A 164 41.83 4.17 -13.80
N SER A 165 40.56 4.16 -14.22
CA SER A 165 39.45 3.74 -13.36
C SER A 165 39.45 2.23 -13.19
N VAL A 166 39.25 1.75 -11.97
CA VAL A 166 39.14 0.32 -11.67
C VAL A 166 37.78 -0.19 -12.14
N THR A 167 37.77 -0.85 -13.30
CA THR A 167 36.58 -1.48 -13.89
C THR A 167 36.86 -2.95 -14.14
N ASN A 168 35.91 -3.82 -13.80
CA ASN A 168 36.01 -5.27 -13.98
C ASN A 168 34.70 -5.78 -14.61
N SER A 169 34.80 -6.63 -15.63
CA SER A 169 33.63 -7.17 -16.37
C SER A 169 32.64 -7.96 -15.51
N ILE A 170 33.02 -8.33 -14.28
CA ILE A 170 32.20 -9.12 -13.35
C ILE A 170 31.72 -8.30 -12.16
N ASN A 171 32.59 -7.46 -11.58
CA ASN A 171 32.29 -6.81 -10.30
C ASN A 171 31.88 -5.33 -10.42
N LYS A 172 32.32 -4.63 -11.48
CA LYS A 172 32.13 -3.18 -11.61
C LYS A 172 32.22 -2.72 -13.06
N GLY A 173 31.07 -2.48 -13.68
CA GLY A 173 30.99 -2.03 -15.07
C GLY A 173 31.33 -0.55 -15.31
N PRO A 174 31.76 -0.17 -16.52
CA PRO A 174 32.10 1.22 -16.89
C PRO A 174 30.87 2.08 -17.23
N TYR A 175 29.69 1.75 -16.72
CA TYR A 175 28.40 2.32 -17.15
C TYR A 175 28.32 3.85 -16.99
N LEU A 176 28.78 4.37 -15.84
CA LEU A 176 28.75 5.81 -15.59
C LEU A 176 29.90 6.53 -16.29
N LEU A 177 31.06 5.87 -16.51
CA LEU A 177 32.19 6.43 -17.28
C LEU A 177 31.80 6.68 -18.73
N THR A 178 31.17 5.71 -19.38
CA THR A 178 30.69 5.86 -20.77
C THR A 178 29.56 6.89 -20.85
N THR A 179 28.73 7.00 -19.81
CA THR A 179 27.70 8.04 -19.69
C THR A 179 28.31 9.44 -19.59
N VAL A 180 29.34 9.64 -18.76
CA VAL A 180 30.06 10.92 -18.61
C VAL A 180 30.77 11.33 -19.91
N LEU A 181 31.33 10.36 -20.64
CA LEU A 181 31.95 10.61 -21.95
C LEU A 181 30.92 11.07 -22.99
N ALA A 182 29.74 10.45 -22.99
CA ALA A 182 28.64 10.77 -23.92
C ALA A 182 27.95 12.11 -23.59
N ASP A 183 28.04 12.57 -22.34
CA ASP A 183 27.44 13.82 -21.88
C ASP A 183 28.18 15.05 -22.41
N LYS A 184 27.43 15.89 -23.14
CA LYS A 184 27.93 17.10 -23.78
C LYS A 184 28.12 18.25 -22.79
N ASN A 185 27.44 18.24 -21.66
CA ASN A 185 27.52 19.31 -20.66
C ASN A 185 28.85 19.22 -19.90
N ASN A 186 29.45 20.37 -19.59
CA ASN A 186 30.68 20.43 -18.79
C ASN A 186 30.53 21.32 -17.54
N SER A 187 29.56 22.24 -17.54
CA SER A 187 29.31 23.13 -16.40
C SER A 187 27.94 22.89 -15.75
N LYS A 188 27.82 23.32 -14.50
CA LYS A 188 26.54 23.32 -13.75
C LYS A 188 25.46 24.12 -14.47
N ASP A 189 25.81 25.27 -15.04
CA ASP A 189 24.85 26.17 -15.69
C ASP A 189 24.31 25.57 -17.01
N GLU A 190 25.15 24.89 -17.78
CA GLU A 190 24.74 24.14 -18.97
C GLU A 190 23.78 23.01 -18.59
N ALA A 191 24.10 22.24 -17.56
CA ALA A 191 23.28 21.13 -17.09
C ALA A 191 21.89 21.61 -16.61
N ILE A 192 21.85 22.66 -15.79
CA ILE A 192 20.59 23.28 -15.32
C ILE A 192 19.78 23.82 -16.51
N THR A 193 20.45 24.40 -17.50
CA THR A 193 19.82 24.93 -18.72
C THR A 193 19.20 23.80 -19.57
N GLU A 194 19.88 22.66 -19.69
CA GLU A 194 19.33 21.50 -20.39
C GLU A 194 18.10 20.92 -19.67
N ILE A 195 18.18 20.80 -18.33
CA ILE A 195 17.03 20.37 -17.51
C ILE A 195 15.85 21.33 -17.68
N TYR A 196 16.09 22.64 -17.70
CA TYR A 196 15.05 23.65 -17.93
C TYR A 196 14.41 23.50 -19.31
N LYS A 197 15.20 23.37 -20.38
CA LYS A 197 14.70 23.17 -21.75
C LYS A 197 13.83 21.92 -21.88
N MET A 198 14.13 20.88 -21.12
CA MET A 198 13.32 19.67 -21.07
C MET A 198 12.00 19.89 -20.34
N LEU A 199 12.02 20.63 -19.23
CA LEU A 199 10.81 20.90 -18.46
C LEU A 199 9.86 21.84 -19.19
N ARG A 200 10.40 22.86 -19.86
CA ARG A 200 9.69 23.91 -20.60
C ARG A 200 10.27 24.08 -22.01
N PRO A 201 9.87 23.23 -22.96
CA PRO A 201 10.35 23.34 -24.34
C PRO A 201 9.83 24.62 -24.98
N GLY A 202 10.74 25.46 -25.48
CA GLY A 202 10.43 26.69 -26.22
C GLY A 202 10.53 27.99 -25.43
N GLU A 203 10.69 27.94 -24.11
CA GLU A 203 10.98 29.14 -23.30
C GLU A 203 12.51 29.39 -23.25
N PRO A 204 12.97 30.64 -23.48
CA PRO A 204 14.39 30.94 -23.34
C PRO A 204 14.80 30.81 -21.86
N PRO A 205 15.85 30.02 -21.54
CA PRO A 205 16.31 29.85 -20.17
C PRO A 205 17.11 31.08 -19.71
N THR A 206 16.72 31.67 -18.58
CA THR A 206 17.63 32.51 -17.77
C THR A 206 18.17 31.67 -16.62
N ILE A 207 19.46 31.82 -16.31
CA ILE A 207 20.16 30.97 -15.33
C ILE A 207 19.50 31.04 -13.94
N GLU A 208 19.08 32.22 -13.52
CA GLU A 208 18.40 32.43 -12.23
C GLU A 208 17.07 31.68 -12.15
N ILE A 209 16.22 31.80 -13.16
CA ILE A 209 14.91 31.13 -13.20
C ILE A 209 15.10 29.61 -13.30
N ALA A 210 16.06 29.16 -14.12
CA ALA A 210 16.36 27.75 -14.28
C ALA A 210 16.86 27.12 -12.98
N THR A 211 17.75 27.81 -12.26
CA THR A 211 18.24 27.37 -10.94
C THR A 211 17.12 27.35 -9.90
N GLN A 212 16.26 28.37 -9.88
CA GLN A 212 15.12 28.40 -8.97
C GLN A 212 14.14 27.26 -9.24
N ILE A 213 13.87 26.94 -10.51
CA ILE A 213 13.02 25.82 -10.89
C ILE A 213 13.66 24.50 -10.48
N PHE A 214 14.95 24.30 -10.74
CA PHE A 214 15.67 23.10 -10.33
C PHE A 214 15.58 22.88 -8.81
N ASN A 215 15.83 23.92 -8.02
CA ASN A 215 15.69 23.86 -6.56
C ASN A 215 14.26 23.52 -6.12
N ASN A 216 13.27 24.11 -6.79
CA ASN A 216 11.85 23.86 -6.51
C ASN A 216 11.37 22.46 -6.90
N LEU A 217 12.11 21.70 -7.72
CA LEU A 217 11.71 20.35 -8.10
C LEU A 217 11.91 19.35 -6.98
N PHE A 218 13.07 19.37 -6.31
CA PHE A 218 13.48 18.30 -5.39
C PHE A 218 13.84 18.79 -3.97
N PHE A 219 14.23 20.06 -3.84
CA PHE A 219 14.85 20.60 -2.63
C PHE A 219 13.96 21.59 -1.86
N SER A 220 12.80 21.96 -2.41
CA SER A 220 11.83 22.85 -1.76
C SER A 220 10.73 22.07 -1.04
N SER A 221 10.57 22.31 0.26
CA SER A 221 9.54 21.67 1.10
C SER A 221 8.11 21.99 0.67
N ASP A 222 7.90 23.12 0.00
CA ASP A 222 6.57 23.56 -0.44
C ASP A 222 6.05 22.73 -1.62
N ARG A 223 6.99 22.24 -2.44
CA ARG A 223 6.72 21.59 -3.73
C ARG A 223 7.04 20.10 -3.73
N TYR A 224 7.98 19.68 -2.89
CA TYR A 224 8.44 18.31 -2.77
C TYR A 224 8.30 17.80 -1.34
N ASP A 225 7.74 16.61 -1.20
CA ASP A 225 7.53 15.96 0.08
C ASP A 225 7.51 14.43 -0.11
N LEU A 226 8.50 13.74 0.44
CA LEU A 226 8.55 12.28 0.52
C LEU A 226 7.55 11.73 1.54
N SER A 227 7.05 12.54 2.47
CA SER A 227 6.47 12.14 3.76
C SER A 227 7.43 11.33 4.63
N ASP A 228 7.14 11.24 5.93
CA ASP A 228 7.89 10.42 6.88
C ASP A 228 8.06 8.97 6.38
N VAL A 229 6.99 8.42 5.77
CA VAL A 229 6.99 7.05 5.24
C VAL A 229 7.94 6.88 4.06
N GLY A 230 7.93 7.82 3.11
CA GLY A 230 8.80 7.75 1.94
C GLY A 230 10.27 7.86 2.36
N ARG A 231 10.56 8.70 3.36
CA ARG A 231 11.89 8.83 3.95
C ARG A 231 12.35 7.55 4.65
N VAL A 232 11.53 6.96 5.53
CA VAL A 232 11.85 5.69 6.21
C VAL A 232 12.13 4.58 5.19
N LYS A 233 11.29 4.47 4.15
CA LYS A 233 11.46 3.45 3.11
C LYS A 233 12.75 3.64 2.32
N MET A 234 13.05 4.88 1.91
CA MET A 234 14.27 5.19 1.19
C MET A 234 15.52 4.92 2.03
N ASN A 235 15.51 5.35 3.29
CA ASN A 235 16.60 5.11 4.24
C ASN A 235 16.83 3.60 4.44
N SER A 236 15.75 2.82 4.61
CA SER A 236 15.85 1.36 4.76
C SER A 236 16.37 0.67 3.51
N ARG A 237 16.06 1.17 2.30
CA ARG A 237 16.52 0.55 1.04
C ARG A 237 17.97 0.92 0.71
N LEU A 238 18.37 2.15 1.02
CA LEU A 238 19.71 2.68 0.77
C LEU A 238 20.67 2.46 1.95
N ASN A 239 20.21 1.87 3.05
CA ASN A 239 20.96 1.70 4.31
C ASN A 239 21.54 3.03 4.84
N GLN A 240 20.76 4.11 4.79
CA GLN A 240 21.16 5.43 5.26
C GLN A 240 20.59 5.74 6.65
N GLU A 241 21.42 6.33 7.51
CA GLU A 241 20.99 6.89 8.79
C GLU A 241 20.57 8.35 8.61
N CYS A 242 19.28 8.60 8.40
CA CYS A 242 18.71 9.94 8.29
C CYS A 242 17.41 10.01 9.09
N SER A 243 17.11 11.19 9.65
CA SER A 243 15.86 11.42 10.38
C SER A 243 14.65 11.33 9.46
N ASP A 244 13.62 10.62 9.90
CA ASP A 244 12.33 10.46 9.22
C ASP A 244 11.66 11.80 8.87
N LYS A 245 11.99 12.88 9.60
CA LYS A 245 11.39 14.21 9.44
C LYS A 245 11.91 15.00 8.24
N ILE A 246 13.04 14.59 7.66
CA ILE A 246 13.59 15.28 6.48
C ILE A 246 12.87 14.76 5.24
N THR A 247 11.89 15.52 4.74
CA THR A 247 11.02 15.05 3.65
C THR A 247 11.42 15.51 2.25
N ILE A 248 12.38 16.44 2.12
CA ILE A 248 12.97 16.83 0.83
C ILE A 248 14.07 15.83 0.40
N LEU A 249 14.43 15.79 -0.87
CA LEU A 249 15.61 15.03 -1.31
C LEU A 249 16.89 15.76 -0.95
N ARG A 250 17.93 15.00 -0.59
CA ARG A 250 19.31 15.49 -0.36
C ARG A 250 20.21 15.04 -1.49
N ASN A 251 21.34 15.73 -1.66
CA ASN A 251 22.35 15.34 -2.64
C ASN A 251 22.86 13.91 -2.35
N ASP A 252 23.13 13.60 -1.09
CA ASP A 252 23.55 12.27 -0.64
C ASP A 252 22.54 11.17 -0.98
N ASP A 253 21.24 11.49 -0.99
CA ASP A 253 20.19 10.53 -1.35
C ASP A 253 20.31 10.18 -2.85
N ILE A 254 20.53 11.18 -3.71
CA ILE A 254 20.68 10.98 -5.16
C ILE A 254 21.95 10.18 -5.48
N ILE A 255 23.06 10.48 -4.80
CA ILE A 255 24.33 9.75 -4.97
C ILE A 255 24.15 8.28 -4.57
N ALA A 256 23.53 8.02 -3.41
CA ALA A 256 23.26 6.66 -2.97
C ALA A 256 22.30 5.90 -3.91
N ILE A 257 21.32 6.57 -4.51
CA ILE A 257 20.46 5.96 -5.54
C ILE A 257 21.29 5.55 -6.76
N ILE A 258 22.21 6.39 -7.22
CA ILE A 258 23.06 6.07 -8.37
C ILE A 258 24.01 4.91 -8.04
N HIS A 259 24.63 4.89 -6.86
CA HIS A 259 25.40 3.72 -6.39
C HIS A 259 24.56 2.45 -6.44
N LYS A 260 23.31 2.51 -5.94
CA LYS A 260 22.42 1.37 -5.93
C LYS A 260 22.06 0.89 -7.34
N MET A 261 21.84 1.81 -8.27
CA MET A 261 21.59 1.50 -9.68
C MET A 261 22.80 0.85 -10.36
N LEU A 262 24.03 1.21 -9.97
CA LEU A 262 25.24 0.56 -10.45
C LEU A 262 25.38 -0.85 -9.87
N ASP A 263 25.16 -1.03 -8.56
CA ASP A 263 25.22 -2.34 -7.90
C ASP A 263 24.18 -3.33 -8.42
N LEU A 264 22.97 -2.86 -8.74
CA LEU A 264 21.92 -3.66 -9.39
C LEU A 264 22.36 -4.14 -10.78
N ARG A 265 23.05 -3.28 -11.54
CA ARG A 265 23.55 -3.66 -12.87
C ARG A 265 24.74 -4.61 -12.78
N ASP A 266 25.59 -4.44 -11.77
CA ASP A 266 26.70 -5.35 -11.44
C ASP A 266 26.20 -6.71 -10.87
N GLY A 267 24.90 -6.86 -10.57
CA GLY A 267 24.31 -8.10 -10.04
C GLY A 267 24.65 -8.38 -8.56
N LYS A 268 25.02 -7.35 -7.79
CA LYS A 268 25.30 -7.47 -6.34
C LYS A 268 24.04 -7.45 -5.48
N ASP A 269 22.93 -7.02 -6.05
CA ASP A 269 21.65 -6.89 -5.34
C ASP A 269 20.48 -7.24 -6.27
N ASP A 270 19.34 -7.57 -5.67
CA ASP A 270 18.13 -7.98 -6.37
C ASP A 270 17.20 -6.79 -6.64
N VAL A 271 16.38 -6.92 -7.68
CA VAL A 271 15.36 -5.95 -8.04
C VAL A 271 14.17 -6.07 -7.08
N ASP A 272 13.64 -4.92 -6.65
CA ASP A 272 12.50 -4.88 -5.74
C ASP A 272 11.22 -5.36 -6.43
N ASP A 273 10.48 -6.24 -5.76
CA ASP A 273 9.13 -6.64 -6.18
C ASP A 273 8.10 -5.57 -5.76
N ILE A 274 7.37 -5.02 -6.73
CA ILE A 274 6.34 -3.99 -6.53
C ILE A 274 5.17 -4.52 -5.69
N ASP A 275 4.91 -5.84 -5.75
CA ASP A 275 3.73 -6.47 -5.16
C ASP A 275 3.95 -6.89 -3.70
N HIS A 276 5.21 -6.91 -3.27
CA HIS A 276 5.60 -7.12 -1.88
C HIS A 276 4.89 -6.11 -0.96
N LEU A 277 4.24 -6.56 0.13
CA LEU A 277 3.52 -5.66 1.06
C LEU A 277 4.42 -4.68 1.81
N GLY A 278 5.74 -4.88 1.81
CA GLY A 278 6.70 -3.85 2.24
C GLY A 278 6.78 -2.66 1.28
N ASN A 279 6.32 -2.83 0.04
CA ASN A 279 6.29 -1.81 -0.99
C ASN A 279 4.93 -1.14 -1.18
N ARG A 280 3.86 -1.75 -0.66
CA ARG A 280 2.49 -1.24 -0.68
C ARG A 280 2.09 -0.77 0.71
N ARG A 281 1.36 0.35 0.80
CA ARG A 281 0.84 0.86 2.07
C ARG A 281 -0.66 1.10 1.99
N VAL A 282 -1.34 0.94 3.13
CA VAL A 282 -2.74 1.28 3.30
C VAL A 282 -2.83 2.74 3.73
N ARG A 283 -3.59 3.54 2.97
CA ARG A 283 -3.94 4.90 3.37
C ARG A 283 -5.20 4.86 4.21
N SER A 284 -5.14 5.45 5.41
CA SER A 284 -6.31 5.56 6.28
C SER A 284 -7.23 6.70 5.83
N VAL A 285 -8.47 6.68 6.32
CA VAL A 285 -9.43 7.78 6.08
C VAL A 285 -8.86 9.13 6.55
N GLY A 286 -8.16 9.14 7.70
CA GLY A 286 -7.55 10.35 8.24
C GLY A 286 -6.52 10.96 7.30
N GLU A 287 -5.64 10.15 6.73
CA GLU A 287 -4.62 10.61 5.77
C GLU A 287 -5.25 11.15 4.47
N LEU A 288 -6.28 10.48 3.95
CA LEU A 288 -6.97 10.92 2.74
C LEU A 288 -7.70 12.26 2.97
N VAL A 289 -8.38 12.40 4.12
CA VAL A 289 -9.05 13.63 4.51
C VAL A 289 -8.05 14.75 4.76
N GLU A 290 -6.91 14.47 5.39
CA GLU A 290 -5.84 15.45 5.60
C GLU A 290 -5.34 16.01 4.25
N ASN A 291 -5.10 15.15 3.27
CA ASN A 291 -4.66 15.56 1.94
C ASN A 291 -5.70 16.48 1.26
N GLN A 292 -6.99 16.16 1.36
CA GLN A 292 -8.05 17.00 0.79
C GLN A 292 -8.20 18.33 1.55
N ALA A 293 -8.12 18.28 2.89
CA ALA A 293 -8.14 19.47 3.72
C ALA A 293 -6.96 20.40 3.37
N ARG A 294 -5.76 19.84 3.18
CA ARG A 294 -4.55 20.57 2.79
C ARG A 294 -4.72 21.27 1.44
N ILE A 295 -5.33 20.61 0.45
CA ILE A 295 -5.66 21.23 -0.85
C ILE A 295 -6.63 22.41 -0.65
N GLY A 296 -7.65 22.23 0.20
CA GLY A 296 -8.59 23.28 0.59
C GLY A 296 -7.90 24.48 1.25
N VAL A 297 -6.97 24.22 2.17
CA VAL A 297 -6.18 25.24 2.86
C VAL A 297 -5.23 25.96 1.90
N TYR A 298 -4.57 25.26 0.97
CA TYR A 298 -3.70 25.89 -0.03
C TYR A 298 -4.47 26.84 -0.97
N ARG A 299 -5.69 26.45 -1.37
CA ARG A 299 -6.58 27.34 -2.15
C ARG A 299 -6.98 28.57 -1.33
N MET A 300 -7.25 28.38 -0.04
CA MET A 300 -7.56 29.47 0.88
C MET A 300 -6.37 30.41 1.07
N GLU A 301 -5.16 29.88 1.26
CA GLU A 301 -3.91 30.64 1.38
C GLU A 301 -3.68 31.52 0.16
N ARG A 302 -3.86 30.98 -1.05
CA ARG A 302 -3.72 31.75 -2.29
C ARG A 302 -4.73 32.90 -2.35
N ALA A 303 -5.99 32.64 -2.03
CA ALA A 303 -7.02 33.67 -2.01
C ALA A 303 -6.74 34.76 -0.95
N ILE A 304 -6.19 34.37 0.21
CA ILE A 304 -5.76 35.31 1.25
C ILE A 304 -4.59 36.17 0.75
N LYS A 305 -3.56 35.59 0.13
CA LYS A 305 -2.42 36.34 -0.44
C LYS A 305 -2.87 37.36 -1.50
N GLU A 306 -3.76 36.95 -2.40
CA GLU A 306 -4.34 37.84 -3.42
C GLU A 306 -5.16 38.98 -2.77
N LYS A 307 -5.98 38.67 -1.76
CA LYS A 307 -6.75 39.69 -1.01
C LYS A 307 -5.85 40.65 -0.23
N MET A 308 -4.82 40.16 0.44
CA MET A 308 -3.85 40.97 1.19
C MET A 308 -3.09 41.96 0.31
N THR A 309 -2.96 41.69 -0.98
CA THR A 309 -2.33 42.62 -1.93
C THR A 309 -3.25 43.79 -2.29
N THR A 310 -4.57 43.59 -2.16
CA THR A 310 -5.60 44.54 -2.60
C THR A 310 -6.21 45.34 -1.44
N LEU A 311 -6.28 44.74 -0.25
CA LEU A 311 -6.88 45.34 0.94
C LEU A 311 -5.86 46.16 1.73
N ASP A 312 -6.33 47.26 2.31
CA ASP A 312 -5.52 48.07 3.22
C ASP A 312 -5.39 47.38 4.58
N VAL A 313 -4.15 47.03 4.94
CA VAL A 313 -3.82 46.13 6.06
C VAL A 313 -4.28 46.70 7.40
N GLU A 314 -4.39 48.02 7.53
CA GLU A 314 -4.80 48.68 8.77
C GLU A 314 -6.31 48.56 9.06
N SER A 315 -7.13 48.31 8.04
CA SER A 315 -8.59 48.28 8.16
C SER A 315 -9.19 46.87 8.11
N ALA A 316 -8.42 45.88 7.65
CA ALA A 316 -8.92 44.53 7.40
C ALA A 316 -8.91 43.68 8.68
N MET A 317 -10.05 43.07 9.02
CA MET A 317 -10.12 42.06 10.08
C MET A 317 -9.80 40.67 9.53
N PRO A 318 -9.21 39.75 10.31
CA PRO A 318 -8.87 38.40 9.82
C PRO A 318 -10.04 37.61 9.23
N GLN A 319 -11.26 37.81 9.75
CA GLN A 319 -12.48 37.19 9.23
C GLN A 319 -12.83 37.62 7.80
N ASP A 320 -12.41 38.82 7.36
CA ASP A 320 -12.67 39.33 6.00
C ASP A 320 -11.77 38.66 4.96
N LEU A 321 -10.61 38.16 5.41
CA LEU A 321 -9.65 37.44 4.61
C LEU A 321 -10.03 35.96 4.46
N ILE A 322 -10.53 35.34 5.53
CA ILE A 322 -10.79 33.90 5.59
C ILE A 322 -12.17 33.56 4.99
N ASN A 323 -12.18 32.74 3.94
CA ASN A 323 -13.39 32.14 3.39
C ASN A 323 -13.33 30.62 3.58
N ALA A 324 -14.28 30.04 4.31
CA ALA A 324 -14.32 28.59 4.55
C ALA A 324 -14.83 27.77 3.36
N LYS A 325 -15.49 28.40 2.37
CA LYS A 325 -16.10 27.68 1.23
C LYS A 325 -15.12 26.76 0.49
N PRO A 326 -13.89 27.17 0.12
CA PRO A 326 -12.95 26.30 -0.58
C PRO A 326 -12.61 25.02 0.18
N LEU A 327 -12.51 25.10 1.52
CA LEU A 327 -12.25 23.94 2.37
C LEU A 327 -13.47 23.02 2.45
N THR A 328 -14.65 23.57 2.73
CA THR A 328 -15.89 22.80 2.82
C THR A 328 -16.23 22.10 1.51
N VAL A 329 -16.04 22.77 0.37
CA VAL A 329 -16.27 22.18 -0.96
C VAL A 329 -15.30 21.03 -1.20
N SER A 330 -14.00 21.20 -0.93
CA SER A 330 -13.01 20.12 -1.12
C SER A 330 -13.33 18.88 -0.28
N LEU A 331 -13.78 19.06 0.96
CA LEU A 331 -14.18 17.95 1.84
C LEU A 331 -15.49 17.31 1.39
N LYS A 332 -16.51 18.11 1.02
CA LYS A 332 -17.78 17.58 0.51
C LYS A 332 -17.58 16.79 -0.78
N ASP A 333 -16.78 17.31 -1.71
CA ASP A 333 -16.47 16.62 -2.96
C ASP A 333 -15.82 15.26 -2.70
N PHE A 334 -14.91 15.18 -1.73
CA PHE A 334 -14.29 13.91 -1.34
C PHE A 334 -15.33 12.90 -0.82
N PHE A 335 -16.16 13.27 0.15
CA PHE A 335 -17.13 12.32 0.72
C PHE A 335 -18.30 11.99 -0.22
N ALA A 336 -18.65 12.89 -1.13
CA ALA A 336 -19.77 12.68 -2.05
C ALA A 336 -19.38 11.94 -3.33
N SER A 337 -18.18 12.20 -3.89
CA SER A 337 -17.81 11.73 -5.23
C SER A 337 -16.66 10.72 -5.27
N SER A 338 -15.92 10.55 -4.16
CA SER A 338 -14.79 9.61 -4.13
C SER A 338 -15.26 8.17 -4.29
N GLN A 339 -14.56 7.41 -5.14
CA GLN A 339 -14.78 5.96 -5.29
C GLN A 339 -14.58 5.17 -4.00
N LEU A 340 -13.85 5.73 -3.03
CA LEU A 340 -13.61 5.12 -1.72
C LEU A 340 -14.71 5.44 -0.71
N SER A 341 -15.55 6.44 -0.97
CA SER A 341 -16.70 6.79 -0.13
C SER A 341 -17.93 6.04 -0.67
N GLN A 342 -18.15 4.83 -0.16
CA GLN A 342 -19.22 3.94 -0.61
C GLN A 342 -20.31 3.85 0.44
N PHE A 343 -21.55 3.61 0.01
CA PHE A 343 -22.61 3.26 0.94
C PHE A 343 -22.25 1.96 1.66
N MET A 344 -22.44 1.95 2.96
CA MET A 344 -22.10 0.79 3.77
C MET A 344 -23.04 -0.38 3.43
N ASP A 345 -22.46 -1.54 3.09
CA ASP A 345 -23.14 -2.82 3.05
C ASP A 345 -23.65 -3.18 4.47
N GLN A 346 -24.95 -3.02 4.69
CA GLN A 346 -25.65 -3.25 5.96
C GLN A 346 -26.68 -4.38 5.85
N THR A 347 -26.44 -5.34 4.96
CA THR A 347 -27.32 -6.52 4.83
C THR A 347 -27.37 -7.30 6.14
N ASN A 348 -26.20 -7.58 6.73
CA ASN A 348 -26.05 -8.28 8.00
C ASN A 348 -24.78 -7.80 8.74
N PRO A 349 -24.59 -8.18 10.03
CA PRO A 349 -23.45 -7.69 10.83
C PRO A 349 -22.07 -8.07 10.27
N LEU A 350 -21.96 -9.25 9.66
CA LEU A 350 -20.71 -9.70 9.02
C LEU A 350 -20.36 -8.84 7.81
N SER A 351 -21.36 -8.51 6.98
CA SER A 351 -21.21 -7.64 5.81
C SER A 351 -20.68 -6.26 6.22
N GLU A 352 -21.20 -5.71 7.32
CA GLU A 352 -20.77 -4.43 7.85
C GLU A 352 -19.30 -4.44 8.32
N ILE A 353 -18.90 -5.44 9.11
CA ILE A 353 -17.51 -5.56 9.59
C ILE A 353 -16.55 -5.77 8.43
N THR A 354 -16.86 -6.71 7.54
CA THR A 354 -15.99 -7.05 6.40
C THR A 354 -15.83 -5.86 5.46
N HIS A 355 -16.88 -5.06 5.27
CA HIS A 355 -16.80 -3.85 4.47
C HIS A 355 -15.89 -2.78 5.11
N LYS A 356 -15.97 -2.58 6.42
CA LYS A 356 -15.08 -1.65 7.16
C LYS A 356 -13.61 -2.08 7.14
N ARG A 357 -13.35 -3.39 7.05
CA ARG A 357 -12.00 -4.00 7.01
C ARG A 357 -11.47 -4.26 5.60
N ARG A 358 -12.17 -3.78 4.57
CA ARG A 358 -11.84 -3.95 3.16
C ARG A 358 -10.67 -3.04 2.77
N VAL A 359 -9.70 -3.59 2.04
CA VAL A 359 -8.61 -2.85 1.41
C VAL A 359 -8.77 -2.86 -0.11
N SER A 360 -8.55 -1.72 -0.75
CA SER A 360 -8.73 -1.53 -2.19
C SER A 360 -7.47 -0.97 -2.83
N ALA A 361 -7.02 -1.61 -3.92
CA ALA A 361 -5.98 -1.07 -4.79
C ALA A 361 -6.51 -0.01 -5.77
N LEU A 362 -7.84 0.13 -5.88
CA LEU A 362 -8.52 1.14 -6.69
C LEU A 362 -8.66 2.46 -5.95
N GLY A 363 -8.69 3.57 -6.69
CA GLY A 363 -8.95 4.91 -6.16
C GLY A 363 -7.85 5.92 -6.51
N PRO A 364 -7.91 7.15 -5.96
CA PRO A 364 -6.95 8.21 -6.26
C PRO A 364 -5.53 7.83 -5.80
N GLY A 365 -4.59 7.78 -6.74
CA GLY A 365 -3.21 7.35 -6.51
C GLY A 365 -3.00 5.84 -6.50
N GLY A 366 -4.06 5.04 -6.71
CA GLY A 366 -4.00 3.60 -6.91
C GLY A 366 -4.03 3.20 -8.39
N LEU A 367 -4.37 1.94 -8.63
CA LEU A 367 -4.50 1.37 -9.97
C LEU A 367 -5.92 1.57 -10.51
N THR A 368 -6.04 1.61 -11.85
CA THR A 368 -7.33 1.45 -12.52
C THR A 368 -7.51 0.00 -12.94
N ARG A 369 -8.76 -0.46 -13.06
CA ARG A 369 -9.09 -1.86 -13.42
C ARG A 369 -8.40 -2.33 -14.71
N GLU A 370 -8.31 -1.43 -15.69
CA GLU A 370 -7.72 -1.69 -17.01
C GLU A 370 -6.19 -1.74 -16.99
N ARG A 371 -5.55 -1.01 -16.06
CA ARG A 371 -4.08 -0.99 -15.92
C ARG A 371 -3.57 -2.08 -15.00
N ALA A 372 -4.44 -2.71 -14.24
CA ALA A 372 -4.05 -3.79 -13.33
C ALA A 372 -3.84 -5.08 -14.12
N GLY A 373 -2.57 -5.44 -14.32
CA GLY A 373 -2.14 -6.71 -14.89
C GLY A 373 -2.44 -7.91 -13.99
N PHE A 374 -1.98 -9.09 -14.42
CA PHE A 374 -2.16 -10.34 -13.68
C PHE A 374 -1.38 -10.35 -12.37
N GLU A 375 -0.13 -9.88 -12.37
CA GLU A 375 0.79 -9.89 -11.21
C GLU A 375 0.18 -9.25 -9.96
N VAL A 376 -0.38 -8.05 -10.11
CA VAL A 376 -0.98 -7.28 -9.00
C VAL A 376 -2.22 -7.97 -8.40
N ARG A 377 -2.91 -8.81 -9.18
CA ARG A 377 -4.13 -9.53 -8.75
C ARG A 377 -3.79 -10.86 -8.08
N ASP A 378 -2.57 -11.36 -8.26
CA ASP A 378 -2.15 -12.64 -7.71
C ASP A 378 -1.88 -12.56 -6.21
N VAL A 379 -1.87 -13.72 -5.55
CA VAL A 379 -1.59 -13.83 -4.13
C VAL A 379 -0.09 -13.85 -3.89
N HIS A 380 0.46 -12.78 -3.34
CA HIS A 380 1.86 -12.73 -2.95
C HIS A 380 2.07 -13.42 -1.58
N PRO A 381 3.18 -14.16 -1.36
CA PRO A 381 3.50 -14.76 -0.04
C PRO A 381 3.52 -13.78 1.15
N THR A 382 3.73 -12.48 0.93
CA THR A 382 3.71 -11.46 1.99
C THR A 382 2.31 -11.20 2.53
N HIS A 383 1.26 -11.60 1.81
CA HIS A 383 -0.12 -11.52 2.26
C HIS A 383 -0.37 -12.38 3.51
N TYR A 384 0.47 -13.38 3.78
CA TYR A 384 0.35 -14.26 4.94
C TYR A 384 0.20 -13.47 6.24
N GLY A 385 -0.90 -13.70 6.96
CA GLY A 385 -1.21 -13.03 8.22
C GLY A 385 -1.68 -11.56 8.11
N ARG A 386 -1.72 -10.99 6.90
CA ARG A 386 -1.96 -9.56 6.64
C ARG A 386 -3.21 -9.33 5.80
N ILE A 387 -3.29 -9.98 4.65
CA ILE A 387 -4.40 -9.90 3.71
C ILE A 387 -4.91 -11.33 3.49
N CYS A 388 -6.22 -11.50 3.56
CA CYS A 388 -6.81 -12.81 3.34
C CYS A 388 -6.66 -13.22 1.87
N PRO A 389 -6.14 -14.43 1.59
CA PRO A 389 -6.02 -14.93 0.22
C PRO A 389 -7.35 -15.46 -0.37
N ILE A 390 -8.38 -15.64 0.47
CA ILE A 390 -9.67 -16.26 0.09
C ILE A 390 -10.74 -15.19 -0.17
N GLU A 391 -10.87 -14.19 0.72
CA GLU A 391 -11.95 -13.21 0.64
C GLU A 391 -11.62 -12.07 -0.35
N THR A 392 -12.05 -12.26 -1.60
CA THR A 392 -12.04 -11.25 -2.67
C THR A 392 -13.36 -11.35 -3.47
N PRO A 393 -13.91 -10.25 -4.01
CA PRO A 393 -15.04 -10.35 -4.93
C PRO A 393 -14.63 -11.08 -6.21
N GLU A 394 -15.58 -11.83 -6.77
CA GLU A 394 -15.43 -12.49 -8.06
C GLU A 394 -15.54 -11.49 -9.22
N GLY A 395 -15.06 -11.90 -10.39
CA GLY A 395 -15.17 -11.14 -11.62
C GLY A 395 -14.08 -10.05 -11.77
N PRO A 396 -14.39 -8.88 -12.34
CA PRO A 396 -13.38 -7.91 -12.76
C PRO A 396 -12.50 -7.33 -11.64
N ASN A 397 -12.96 -7.40 -10.39
CA ASN A 397 -12.27 -6.85 -9.22
C ASN A 397 -11.44 -7.86 -8.43
N ILE A 398 -11.34 -9.11 -8.91
CA ILE A 398 -10.56 -10.15 -8.23
C ILE A 398 -9.12 -9.70 -7.97
N GLY A 399 -8.65 -9.85 -6.73
CA GLY A 399 -7.32 -9.46 -6.27
C GLY A 399 -7.10 -7.95 -6.06
N LEU A 400 -8.00 -7.10 -6.57
CA LEU A 400 -7.93 -5.64 -6.41
C LEU A 400 -8.62 -5.14 -5.15
N ILE A 401 -9.56 -5.93 -4.65
CA ILE A 401 -10.28 -5.68 -3.40
C ILE A 401 -10.04 -6.90 -2.53
N ASN A 402 -9.37 -6.72 -1.41
CA ASN A 402 -9.09 -7.80 -0.48
C ASN A 402 -9.59 -7.42 0.91
N SER A 403 -9.63 -8.40 1.81
CA SER A 403 -10.01 -8.22 3.21
C SER A 403 -8.78 -8.34 4.11
N LEU A 404 -8.70 -7.52 5.16
CA LEU A 404 -7.66 -7.67 6.18
C LEU A 404 -7.82 -9.02 6.90
N SER A 405 -6.71 -9.69 7.16
CA SER A 405 -6.71 -10.91 7.98
C SER A 405 -7.14 -10.60 9.42
N THR A 406 -7.51 -11.64 10.17
CA THR A 406 -8.14 -11.53 11.50
C THR A 406 -7.32 -10.68 12.49
N TYR A 407 -6.03 -10.97 12.64
CA TYR A 407 -5.16 -10.27 13.61
C TYR A 407 -4.27 -9.17 13.00
N ALA A 408 -4.43 -8.90 11.69
CA ALA A 408 -3.63 -7.90 11.00
C ALA A 408 -3.86 -6.50 11.60
N LYS A 409 -2.79 -5.73 11.73
CA LYS A 409 -2.84 -4.33 12.18
C LYS A 409 -2.13 -3.43 11.18
N ILE A 410 -2.53 -2.17 11.14
CA ILE A 410 -1.87 -1.15 10.34
C ILE A 410 -1.00 -0.32 11.29
N ASN A 411 0.29 -0.21 10.98
CA ASN A 411 1.21 0.57 11.79
C ASN A 411 1.10 2.07 11.51
N LYS A 412 1.86 2.88 12.27
CA LYS A 412 1.86 4.35 12.12
C LYS A 412 2.19 4.81 10.69
N TYR A 413 2.98 4.04 9.96
CA TYR A 413 3.43 4.37 8.60
C TYR A 413 2.49 3.83 7.51
N GLY A 414 1.42 3.11 7.86
CA GLY A 414 0.45 2.55 6.93
C GLY A 414 0.82 1.16 6.38
N PHE A 415 1.88 0.50 6.89
CA PHE A 415 2.19 -0.88 6.53
C PHE A 415 1.37 -1.86 7.36
N ILE A 416 1.03 -3.00 6.77
CA ILE A 416 0.27 -4.06 7.44
C ILE A 416 1.25 -4.98 8.18
N GLU A 417 0.98 -5.22 9.45
CA GLU A 417 1.76 -6.05 10.35
C GLU A 417 0.94 -7.26 10.81
N SER A 418 1.63 -8.38 11.00
CA SER A 418 1.06 -9.61 11.57
C SER A 418 1.73 -9.90 12.92
N PRO A 419 0.97 -10.42 13.91
CA PRO A 419 1.55 -10.78 15.21
C PRO A 419 2.29 -12.11 15.15
N TYR A 420 3.39 -12.21 15.89
CA TYR A 420 4.19 -13.42 16.06
C TYR A 420 4.65 -13.57 17.51
N LYS A 421 4.81 -14.82 17.98
CA LYS A 421 5.44 -15.11 19.28
C LYS A 421 6.94 -15.27 19.10
N LYS A 422 7.72 -14.66 19.98
CA LYS A 422 9.17 -14.74 19.94
C LYS A 422 9.66 -16.11 20.41
N VAL A 423 10.64 -16.67 19.73
CA VAL A 423 11.32 -17.92 20.11
C VAL A 423 12.73 -17.56 20.57
N LYS A 424 13.15 -18.13 21.71
CA LYS A 424 14.51 -17.98 22.22
C LYS A 424 15.03 -19.34 22.64
N ASP A 425 16.17 -19.73 22.08
CA ASP A 425 16.85 -21.01 22.37
C ASP A 425 15.89 -22.22 22.24
N GLY A 426 15.04 -22.22 21.20
CA GLY A 426 14.06 -23.27 20.92
C GLY A 426 12.81 -23.29 21.82
N VAL A 427 12.63 -22.27 22.68
CA VAL A 427 11.46 -22.11 23.56
C VAL A 427 10.60 -20.93 23.09
N VAL A 428 9.31 -21.19 22.88
CA VAL A 428 8.31 -20.19 22.51
C VAL A 428 7.96 -19.34 23.73
N GLN A 429 8.07 -18.02 23.60
CA GLN A 429 7.68 -17.06 24.63
C GLN A 429 6.24 -16.59 24.44
N ASP A 430 5.58 -16.15 25.51
CA ASP A 430 4.23 -15.58 25.44
C ASP A 430 4.20 -14.13 24.93
N LYS A 431 5.37 -13.51 24.75
CA LYS A 431 5.47 -12.14 24.22
C LYS A 431 5.16 -12.13 22.72
N VAL A 432 4.12 -11.38 22.35
CA VAL A 432 3.71 -11.15 20.97
C VAL A 432 4.36 -9.87 20.44
N GLU A 433 5.05 -9.95 19.30
CA GLU A 433 5.63 -8.83 18.57
C GLU A 433 4.97 -8.76 17.17
N TYR A 434 4.63 -7.55 16.72
CA TYR A 434 4.06 -7.31 15.39
C TYR A 434 5.20 -7.03 14.43
N LEU A 435 5.23 -7.77 13.30
CA LEU A 435 6.27 -7.60 12.28
C LEU A 435 5.67 -7.13 10.97
N SER A 436 6.30 -6.13 10.37
CA SER A 436 6.01 -5.71 9.01
C SER A 436 6.54 -6.71 7.98
N ALA A 437 6.06 -6.65 6.75
CA ALA A 437 6.55 -7.54 5.69
C ALA A 437 8.05 -7.35 5.40
N MET A 438 8.62 -6.17 5.66
CA MET A 438 10.05 -5.89 5.48
C MET A 438 10.92 -6.47 6.60
N GLU A 439 10.39 -6.58 7.81
CA GLU A 439 11.11 -7.16 8.94
C GLU A 439 11.03 -8.68 8.91
N GLU A 440 9.88 -9.22 8.50
CA GLU A 440 9.63 -10.66 8.38
C GLU A 440 10.67 -11.38 7.52
N THR A 441 11.15 -10.77 6.43
CA THR A 441 12.13 -11.41 5.53
C THR A 441 13.46 -11.74 6.19
N LYS A 442 13.82 -11.02 7.27
CA LYS A 442 15.09 -11.21 8.00
C LYS A 442 15.06 -12.39 8.95
N PHE A 443 13.88 -12.82 9.38
CA PHE A 443 13.70 -13.81 10.44
C PHE A 443 13.22 -15.16 9.90
N THR A 444 13.50 -16.22 10.65
CA THR A 444 12.98 -17.56 10.38
C THR A 444 11.71 -17.79 11.21
N ILE A 445 10.56 -17.96 10.55
CA ILE A 445 9.26 -18.08 11.21
C ILE A 445 8.70 -19.49 11.07
N ALA A 446 8.34 -20.12 12.18
CA ALA A 446 7.68 -21.43 12.23
C ALA A 446 6.15 -21.33 12.12
N GLN A 447 5.53 -22.40 11.62
CA GLN A 447 4.07 -22.50 11.49
C GLN A 447 3.36 -22.69 12.83
N ALA A 448 2.11 -22.22 12.93
CA ALA A 448 1.28 -22.31 14.14
C ALA A 448 0.96 -23.76 14.59
N ASN A 449 1.01 -24.73 13.67
CA ASN A 449 0.71 -26.15 13.93
C ASN A 449 1.89 -26.94 14.53
N THR A 450 3.04 -26.30 14.71
CA THR A 450 4.24 -26.93 15.27
C THR A 450 3.96 -27.44 16.69
N LYS A 451 4.35 -28.70 16.97
CA LYS A 451 4.10 -29.32 18.28
C LYS A 451 5.02 -28.78 19.36
N LEU A 452 4.42 -28.31 20.46
CA LEU A 452 5.11 -27.77 21.62
C LEU A 452 4.92 -28.68 22.85
N ASP A 453 5.93 -28.76 23.70
CA ASP A 453 5.83 -29.34 25.05
C ASP A 453 5.14 -28.34 26.02
N LYS A 454 4.75 -28.82 27.22
CA LYS A 454 4.14 -28.02 28.29
C LYS A 454 4.95 -26.79 28.70
N ASN A 455 6.27 -26.84 28.52
CA ASN A 455 7.18 -25.74 28.79
C ASN A 455 7.40 -24.80 27.59
N GLY A 456 6.66 -24.99 26.48
CA GLY A 456 6.77 -24.18 25.26
C GLY A 456 7.96 -24.53 24.36
N LYS A 457 8.68 -25.64 24.65
CA LYS A 457 9.80 -26.11 23.82
C LYS A 457 9.29 -26.85 22.59
N ILE A 458 9.93 -26.61 21.45
CA ILE A 458 9.60 -27.31 20.20
C ILE A 458 10.10 -28.76 20.27
N VAL A 459 9.21 -29.71 19.96
CA VAL A 459 9.48 -31.15 20.10
C VAL A 459 10.21 -31.74 18.89
N GLU A 460 9.93 -31.22 17.70
CA GLU A 460 10.43 -31.74 16.43
C GLU A 460 11.87 -31.28 16.15
N GLU A 461 12.71 -32.16 15.59
CA GLU A 461 14.11 -31.82 15.27
C GLU A 461 14.24 -30.91 14.04
N LEU A 462 13.30 -31.04 13.09
CA LEU A 462 13.21 -30.24 11.89
C LEU A 462 11.77 -29.73 11.76
N VAL A 463 11.62 -28.42 11.78
CA VAL A 463 10.35 -27.72 11.78
C VAL A 463 10.15 -27.05 10.43
N SER A 464 8.92 -27.09 9.91
CA SER A 464 8.54 -26.33 8.72
C SER A 464 8.53 -24.83 9.02
N CYS A 465 9.43 -24.10 8.37
CA CYS A 465 9.63 -22.68 8.54
C CYS A 465 9.58 -21.95 7.20
N ARG A 466 9.39 -20.63 7.30
CA ARG A 466 9.52 -19.70 6.19
C ARG A 466 10.60 -18.68 6.48
N GLN A 467 11.43 -18.40 5.49
CA GLN A 467 12.46 -17.37 5.53
C GLN A 467 12.60 -16.76 4.14
N ASN A 468 12.62 -15.43 4.07
CA ASN A 468 12.74 -14.69 2.81
C ASN A 468 11.86 -15.26 1.68
N LEU A 469 10.57 -15.42 1.95
CA LEU A 469 9.54 -15.93 1.03
C LEU A 469 9.64 -17.43 0.67
N ASN A 470 10.70 -18.13 1.07
CA ASN A 470 10.88 -19.55 0.78
C ASN A 470 10.48 -20.44 1.97
N PHE A 471 9.98 -21.64 1.66
CA PHE A 471 9.72 -22.69 2.65
C PHE A 471 10.97 -23.55 2.84
N LEU A 472 11.36 -23.76 4.08
CA LEU A 472 12.53 -24.56 4.44
C LEU A 472 12.31 -25.31 5.75
N LEU A 473 13.10 -26.37 5.97
CA LEU A 473 13.12 -27.10 7.22
C LEU A 473 14.28 -26.60 8.08
N SER A 474 13.97 -26.04 9.24
CA SER A 474 14.96 -25.49 10.18
C SER A 474 15.00 -26.26 11.48
N LYS A 475 16.17 -26.26 12.12
CA LYS A 475 16.30 -26.73 13.51
C LYS A 475 15.68 -25.72 14.47
N PRO A 476 15.13 -26.15 15.62
CA PRO A 476 14.55 -25.27 16.63
C PRO A 476 15.44 -24.09 17.07
N ASP A 477 16.76 -24.28 17.09
CA ASP A 477 17.72 -23.26 17.52
C ASP A 477 17.83 -22.08 16.53
N ALA A 478 17.46 -22.29 15.26
CA ALA A 478 17.51 -21.28 14.21
C ALA A 478 16.18 -20.54 14.00
N ILE A 479 15.15 -20.88 14.80
CA ILE A 479 13.81 -20.31 14.69
C ILE A 479 13.73 -19.08 15.59
N ASP A 480 13.38 -17.93 15.00
CA ASP A 480 13.29 -16.65 15.72
C ASP A 480 11.86 -16.37 16.20
N TYR A 481 10.85 -16.79 15.41
CA TYR A 481 9.45 -16.53 15.70
C TYR A 481 8.56 -17.72 15.32
N ILE A 482 7.36 -17.76 15.90
CA ILE A 482 6.27 -18.68 15.53
C ILE A 482 4.96 -17.91 15.39
N ASP A 483 4.12 -18.35 14.46
CA ASP A 483 2.76 -17.85 14.28
C ASP A 483 1.93 -17.93 15.57
N VAL A 484 1.04 -16.95 15.80
CA VAL A 484 0.21 -16.90 17.04
C VAL A 484 -0.94 -17.90 16.99
N SER A 485 -1.60 -18.01 15.83
CA SER A 485 -2.80 -18.81 15.64
C SER A 485 -2.94 -19.21 14.17
N PRO A 486 -3.44 -20.41 13.86
CA PRO A 486 -3.77 -20.79 12.48
C PRO A 486 -4.78 -19.85 11.83
N LYS A 487 -5.68 -19.24 12.63
CA LYS A 487 -6.71 -18.31 12.15
C LYS A 487 -6.15 -16.97 11.67
N GLN A 488 -4.87 -16.68 11.94
CA GLN A 488 -4.24 -15.43 11.53
C GLN A 488 -4.15 -15.28 10.00
N LEU A 489 -4.14 -16.39 9.26
CA LEU A 489 -4.01 -16.39 7.80
C LEU A 489 -5.25 -15.79 7.11
N VAL A 490 -6.43 -16.06 7.66
CA VAL A 490 -7.72 -15.80 7.01
C VAL A 490 -8.40 -14.54 7.55
N SER A 491 -9.36 -14.00 6.79
CA SER A 491 -10.21 -12.89 7.22
C SER A 491 -11.28 -13.36 8.19
N VAL A 492 -11.99 -12.40 8.77
CA VAL A 492 -13.14 -12.64 9.65
C VAL A 492 -14.20 -13.53 8.98
N ALA A 493 -14.57 -13.25 7.73
CA ALA A 493 -15.58 -14.04 7.02
C ALA A 493 -15.11 -15.48 6.77
N ALA A 494 -13.91 -15.67 6.22
CA ALA A 494 -13.38 -17.01 5.97
C ALA A 494 -13.16 -17.79 7.28
N SER A 495 -12.83 -17.11 8.38
CA SER A 495 -12.66 -17.74 9.69
C SER A 495 -13.95 -18.29 10.32
N LEU A 496 -15.13 -17.90 9.80
CA LEU A 496 -16.43 -18.41 10.22
C LEU A 496 -16.84 -19.71 9.50
N ILE A 497 -16.11 -20.12 8.46
CA ILE A 497 -16.40 -21.36 7.72
C ILE A 497 -15.83 -22.54 8.53
N PRO A 498 -16.67 -23.45 9.06
CA PRO A 498 -16.18 -24.65 9.73
C PRO A 498 -15.56 -25.59 8.70
N PHE A 499 -14.52 -26.34 9.09
CA PHE A 499 -13.83 -27.30 8.23
C PHE A 499 -13.22 -26.70 6.95
N LEU A 500 -12.84 -25.42 6.98
CA LEU A 500 -12.23 -24.70 5.87
C LEU A 500 -11.04 -25.45 5.25
N GLU A 501 -10.29 -26.21 6.06
CA GLU A 501 -9.17 -27.03 5.62
C GLU A 501 -9.54 -28.17 4.64
N ASN A 502 -10.81 -28.55 4.57
CA ASN A 502 -11.32 -29.60 3.67
C ASN A 502 -11.98 -29.02 2.41
N ASP A 503 -12.20 -27.71 2.36
CA ASP A 503 -12.85 -27.03 1.24
C ASP A 503 -11.82 -26.55 0.21
N ASP A 504 -12.17 -26.64 -1.07
CA ASP A 504 -11.41 -25.99 -2.13
C ASP A 504 -11.44 -24.46 -1.96
N ALA A 505 -10.33 -23.80 -2.27
CA ALA A 505 -10.18 -22.35 -2.07
C ALA A 505 -11.24 -21.54 -2.84
N ASN A 506 -11.65 -21.97 -4.04
CA ASN A 506 -12.68 -21.26 -4.81
C ASN A 506 -14.06 -21.41 -4.16
N ARG A 507 -14.35 -22.57 -3.55
CA ARG A 507 -15.61 -22.82 -2.83
C ARG A 507 -15.65 -22.01 -1.54
N ALA A 508 -14.52 -21.92 -0.83
CA ALA A 508 -14.39 -21.06 0.34
C ALA A 508 -14.55 -19.57 -0.02
N LEU A 509 -14.02 -19.13 -1.16
CA LEU A 509 -14.20 -17.77 -1.68
C LEU A 509 -15.68 -17.48 -1.92
N MET A 510 -16.38 -18.34 -2.67
CA MET A 510 -17.83 -18.23 -2.90
C MET A 510 -18.61 -18.20 -1.58
N GLY A 511 -18.31 -19.13 -0.66
CA GLY A 511 -18.96 -19.22 0.65
C GLY A 511 -18.79 -17.93 1.46
N SER A 512 -17.57 -17.38 1.53
CA SER A 512 -17.28 -16.13 2.22
C SER A 512 -18.07 -14.94 1.62
N ASN A 513 -18.20 -14.90 0.30
CA ASN A 513 -18.97 -13.87 -0.41
C ASN A 513 -20.47 -14.01 -0.19
N MET A 514 -21.01 -15.24 -0.25
CA MET A 514 -22.43 -15.53 -0.03
C MET A 514 -22.88 -15.22 1.40
N MET A 515 -22.05 -15.49 2.41
CA MET A 515 -22.37 -15.16 3.81
C MET A 515 -22.63 -13.66 4.04
N ARG A 516 -21.97 -12.76 3.29
CA ARG A 516 -22.19 -11.31 3.38
C ARG A 516 -23.53 -10.86 2.79
N GLN A 517 -24.17 -11.70 1.99
CA GLN A 517 -25.44 -11.43 1.32
C GLN A 517 -26.64 -12.04 2.07
N ALA A 518 -26.40 -12.84 3.11
CA ALA A 518 -27.45 -13.44 3.92
C ALA A 518 -28.33 -12.36 4.58
N VAL A 519 -29.63 -12.40 4.33
CA VAL A 519 -30.58 -11.43 4.87
C VAL A 519 -31.04 -11.85 6.28
N PRO A 520 -31.23 -10.91 7.23
CA PRO A 520 -31.70 -11.23 8.56
C PRO A 520 -33.09 -11.87 8.57
N LEU A 521 -33.17 -13.04 9.19
CA LEU A 521 -34.42 -13.79 9.38
C LEU A 521 -35.22 -13.23 10.56
N LEU A 522 -36.54 -13.48 10.56
CA LEU A 522 -37.41 -13.14 11.69
C LEU A 522 -37.01 -13.87 12.98
N LYS A 523 -36.57 -15.13 12.83
CA LYS A 523 -36.17 -16.04 13.93
C LYS A 523 -34.81 -16.70 13.59
N PRO A 524 -33.68 -15.99 13.78
CA PRO A 524 -32.37 -16.57 13.56
C PRO A 524 -32.03 -17.59 14.66
N GLU A 525 -31.19 -18.56 14.33
CA GLU A 525 -30.65 -19.56 15.26
C GLU A 525 -29.12 -19.57 15.21
N SER A 526 -28.47 -19.72 16.37
CA SER A 526 -27.02 -19.89 16.44
C SER A 526 -26.59 -21.12 15.64
N PRO A 527 -25.47 -21.06 14.91
CA PRO A 527 -24.97 -22.20 14.15
C PRO A 527 -24.64 -23.37 15.09
N LEU A 528 -25.13 -24.57 14.78
CA LEU A 528 -24.79 -25.78 15.56
C LEU A 528 -23.31 -26.17 15.41
N VAL A 529 -22.71 -25.82 14.28
CA VAL A 529 -21.29 -26.04 13.96
C VAL A 529 -20.68 -24.68 13.64
N GLY A 530 -19.99 -24.11 14.63
CA GLY A 530 -19.29 -22.82 14.50
C GLY A 530 -17.78 -22.95 14.74
N THR A 531 -17.06 -21.83 14.64
CA THR A 531 -15.60 -21.79 14.81
C THR A 531 -15.16 -21.10 16.11
N GLY A 532 -16.09 -20.48 16.83
CA GLY A 532 -15.87 -19.72 18.06
C GLY A 532 -15.49 -18.25 17.83
N ILE A 533 -15.62 -17.73 16.60
CA ILE A 533 -15.42 -16.30 16.27
C ILE A 533 -16.76 -15.55 16.20
N GLU A 534 -17.88 -16.28 16.19
CA GLU A 534 -19.24 -15.77 16.04
C GLU A 534 -19.58 -14.71 17.10
N SER A 535 -19.15 -14.92 18.36
CA SER A 535 -19.35 -13.97 19.46
C SER A 535 -18.57 -12.68 19.26
N ASP A 536 -17.31 -12.80 18.83
CA ASP A 536 -16.43 -11.64 18.59
C ASP A 536 -16.99 -10.79 17.45
N VAL A 537 -17.49 -11.42 16.38
CA VAL A 537 -18.11 -10.73 15.25
C VAL A 537 -19.41 -10.04 15.65
N ALA A 538 -20.26 -10.69 16.46
CA ALA A 538 -21.48 -10.06 16.95
C ALA A 538 -21.15 -8.82 17.80
N LEU A 539 -20.20 -8.94 18.73
CA LEU A 539 -19.77 -7.88 19.62
C LEU A 539 -19.15 -6.69 18.85
N ASP A 540 -18.14 -6.96 18.02
CA ASP A 540 -17.35 -5.92 17.34
C ASP A 540 -18.12 -5.22 16.21
N SER A 541 -19.22 -5.82 15.75
CA SER A 541 -20.06 -5.19 14.71
C SER A 541 -20.75 -3.92 15.21
N GLY A 542 -20.98 -3.83 16.52
CA GLY A 542 -21.75 -2.75 17.14
C GLY A 542 -23.27 -2.87 16.94
N VAL A 543 -23.76 -3.99 16.39
CA VAL A 543 -25.21 -4.22 16.23
C VAL A 543 -25.87 -4.69 17.53
N THR A 544 -25.11 -5.34 18.41
CA THR A 544 -25.54 -5.77 19.74
C THR A 544 -25.35 -4.64 20.75
N ILE A 545 -26.18 -4.61 21.79
CA ILE A 545 -25.99 -3.66 22.90
C ILE A 545 -25.19 -4.33 24.00
N VAL A 546 -24.14 -3.65 24.45
CA VAL A 546 -23.20 -4.12 25.47
C VAL A 546 -23.35 -3.28 26.73
N ALA A 547 -23.32 -3.92 27.91
CA ALA A 547 -23.31 -3.24 29.19
C ALA A 547 -21.98 -2.50 29.40
N LYS A 548 -22.03 -1.20 29.70
CA LYS A 548 -20.85 -0.39 29.97
C LYS A 548 -20.30 -0.58 31.38
N ARG A 549 -21.20 -0.77 32.35
CA ARG A 549 -20.90 -0.83 33.78
C ARG A 549 -21.56 -2.04 34.42
N ASP A 550 -20.93 -2.53 35.48
CA ASP A 550 -21.43 -3.63 36.29
C ASP A 550 -22.71 -3.20 37.02
N GLY A 551 -23.74 -4.02 36.97
CA GLY A 551 -25.02 -3.65 37.54
C GLY A 551 -26.04 -4.77 37.58
N VAL A 552 -27.24 -4.41 38.02
CA VAL A 552 -28.42 -5.26 38.04
C VAL A 552 -29.47 -4.67 37.11
N VAL A 553 -30.06 -5.50 36.26
CA VAL A 553 -31.13 -5.07 35.36
C VAL A 553 -32.37 -4.73 36.19
N ASP A 554 -32.74 -3.45 36.23
CA ASP A 554 -33.87 -2.94 37.02
C ASP A 554 -35.17 -3.03 36.23
N LYS A 555 -35.15 -2.61 34.96
CA LYS A 555 -36.35 -2.61 34.10
C LYS A 555 -36.00 -2.94 32.66
N ILE A 556 -36.88 -3.73 32.04
CA ILE A 556 -36.81 -4.05 30.62
C ILE A 556 -38.11 -3.65 29.94
N ASP A 557 -37.99 -3.06 28.77
CA ASP A 557 -39.05 -2.70 27.85
C ASP A 557 -38.63 -3.13 26.44
N GLY A 558 -39.58 -3.27 25.51
CA GLY A 558 -39.28 -3.61 24.12
C GLY A 558 -38.41 -2.56 23.41
N LYS A 559 -38.35 -1.33 23.95
CA LYS A 559 -37.55 -0.20 23.42
C LYS A 559 -36.35 0.19 24.27
N ARG A 560 -36.24 -0.26 25.52
CA ARG A 560 -35.16 0.18 26.42
C ARG A 560 -34.85 -0.83 27.51
N ILE A 561 -33.60 -0.84 27.95
CA ILE A 561 -33.10 -1.63 29.07
C ILE A 561 -32.52 -0.65 30.09
N VAL A 562 -32.87 -0.80 31.36
CA VAL A 562 -32.42 0.05 32.46
C VAL A 562 -31.60 -0.81 33.42
N ILE A 563 -30.34 -0.45 33.63
CA ILE A 563 -29.41 -1.15 34.51
C ILE A 563 -29.04 -0.23 35.67
N LYS A 564 -29.25 -0.69 36.89
CA LYS A 564 -28.82 -0.02 38.11
C LYS A 564 -27.38 -0.44 38.42
N VAL A 565 -26.48 0.53 38.46
CA VAL A 565 -25.04 0.29 38.63
C VAL A 565 -24.75 -0.08 40.09
N THR A 566 -23.88 -1.07 40.31
CA THR A 566 -23.57 -1.59 41.65
C THR A 566 -22.41 -0.88 42.36
N GLU A 567 -21.44 -0.35 41.61
CA GLU A 567 -20.15 0.13 42.16
C GLU A 567 -19.97 1.66 42.11
N GLU A 568 -21.02 2.43 41.81
CA GLU A 568 -20.90 3.88 41.64
C GLU A 568 -20.83 4.61 43.00
N THR A 569 -19.63 5.07 43.37
CA THR A 569 -19.37 5.82 44.60
C THR A 569 -19.46 7.34 44.44
N ASP A 570 -19.60 7.83 43.21
CA ASP A 570 -19.72 9.26 42.89
C ASP A 570 -21.20 9.67 42.79
N PHE A 571 -21.63 10.58 43.66
CA PHE A 571 -23.01 11.07 43.70
C PHE A 571 -23.33 12.13 42.62
N SER A 572 -22.34 12.55 41.83
CA SER A 572 -22.53 13.50 40.72
C SER A 572 -23.01 12.83 39.43
N GLU A 573 -22.78 11.53 39.27
CA GLU A 573 -23.24 10.73 38.13
C GLU A 573 -24.56 9.99 38.44
N SER A 574 -25.34 9.72 37.38
CA SER A 574 -26.58 8.96 37.51
C SER A 574 -26.26 7.49 37.76
N GLY A 575 -26.68 6.97 38.93
CA GLY A 575 -26.57 5.56 39.35
C GLY A 575 -27.31 4.52 38.49
N VAL A 576 -27.77 4.92 37.31
CA VAL A 576 -28.58 4.13 36.39
C VAL A 576 -28.16 4.41 34.96
N ASP A 577 -27.89 3.35 34.22
CA ASP A 577 -27.65 3.37 32.78
C ASP A 577 -28.93 3.01 32.01
N ILE A 578 -29.28 3.83 31.02
CA ILE A 578 -30.42 3.61 30.13
C ILE A 578 -29.92 3.31 28.71
N TYR A 579 -30.25 2.13 28.21
CA TYR A 579 -29.90 1.67 26.88
C TYR A 579 -31.15 1.67 26.00
N ASN A 580 -31.17 2.50 24.95
CA ASN A 580 -32.28 2.55 23.99
C ASN A 580 -32.04 1.59 22.82
N LEU A 581 -33.04 0.76 22.53
CA LEU A 581 -33.00 -0.25 21.48
C LEU A 581 -33.53 0.31 20.17
N GLN A 582 -32.87 -0.04 19.06
CA GLN A 582 -33.35 0.25 17.71
C GLN A 582 -34.44 -0.75 17.33
N LYS A 583 -35.61 -0.27 16.90
CA LYS A 583 -36.77 -1.11 16.55
C LYS A 583 -37.20 -0.84 15.11
N PHE A 584 -37.27 -1.91 14.31
CA PHE A 584 -37.81 -1.91 12.95
C PHE A 584 -37.33 -0.74 12.10
N LYS A 585 -36.02 -0.49 12.10
CA LYS A 585 -35.40 0.57 11.30
C LYS A 585 -34.96 0.01 9.94
N ARG A 586 -35.15 0.79 8.88
CA ARG A 586 -34.64 0.49 7.54
C ARG A 586 -33.10 0.51 7.51
N SER A 587 -32.50 -0.50 6.88
CA SER A 587 -31.09 -0.50 6.48
C SER A 587 -30.89 0.06 5.07
N ASN A 588 -29.64 0.30 4.66
CA ASN A 588 -29.33 0.75 3.30
C ASN A 588 -29.81 -0.23 2.20
N GLN A 589 -29.88 -1.53 2.51
CA GLN A 589 -30.33 -2.59 1.58
C GLN A 589 -31.81 -2.96 1.80
N ASN A 590 -32.60 -2.07 2.40
CA ASN A 590 -34.04 -2.28 2.69
C ASN A 590 -34.33 -3.49 3.59
N THR A 591 -33.35 -3.95 4.37
CA THR A 591 -33.54 -4.98 5.40
C THR A 591 -33.95 -4.34 6.73
N CYS A 592 -34.47 -5.16 7.65
CA CYS A 592 -34.93 -4.71 8.96
C CYS A 592 -33.84 -4.82 10.04
N ILE A 593 -33.51 -3.67 10.65
CA ILE A 593 -32.68 -3.60 11.86
C ILE A 593 -33.61 -3.57 13.08
N ASN A 594 -33.54 -4.62 13.90
CA ASN A 594 -34.37 -4.75 15.10
C ASN A 594 -33.56 -5.40 16.22
N GLN A 595 -33.43 -4.69 17.33
CA GLN A 595 -32.75 -5.17 18.53
C GLN A 595 -33.75 -5.77 19.52
N ARG A 596 -33.36 -6.86 20.17
CA ARG A 596 -34.19 -7.62 21.11
C ARG A 596 -33.45 -7.80 22.44
N PRO A 597 -34.08 -7.48 23.58
CA PRO A 597 -33.45 -7.69 24.88
C PRO A 597 -33.18 -9.18 25.11
N LEU A 598 -31.97 -9.48 25.60
CA LEU A 598 -31.51 -10.84 25.92
C LEU A 598 -31.70 -11.16 27.42
N VAL A 599 -31.41 -10.16 28.26
CA VAL A 599 -31.46 -10.26 29.73
C VAL A 599 -32.88 -10.22 30.28
N ARG A 600 -33.03 -10.57 31.56
CA ARG A 600 -34.27 -10.48 32.34
C ARG A 600 -34.10 -9.51 33.52
N VAL A 601 -35.23 -9.03 34.03
CA VAL A 601 -35.24 -8.16 35.22
C VAL A 601 -34.67 -8.94 36.40
N GLY A 602 -33.71 -8.34 37.11
CA GLY A 602 -32.98 -8.94 38.23
C GLY A 602 -31.68 -9.64 37.85
N ASP A 603 -31.37 -9.79 36.56
CA ASP A 603 -30.09 -10.37 36.14
C ASP A 603 -28.92 -9.44 36.52
N LYS A 604 -27.81 -10.05 36.96
CA LYS A 604 -26.55 -9.34 37.21
C LYS A 604 -25.72 -9.35 35.93
N VAL A 605 -25.33 -8.17 35.49
CA VAL A 605 -24.54 -7.98 34.26
C VAL A 605 -23.20 -7.37 34.61
N LYS A 606 -22.16 -7.77 33.89
CA LYS A 606 -20.83 -7.18 33.95
C LYS A 606 -20.59 -6.27 32.77
N SER A 607 -19.66 -5.35 32.93
CA SER A 607 -19.11 -4.56 31.84
C SER A 607 -18.58 -5.50 30.75
N GLY A 608 -19.03 -5.30 29.52
CA GLY A 608 -18.71 -6.15 28.38
C GLY A 608 -19.76 -7.21 28.05
N ASP A 609 -20.75 -7.47 28.92
CA ASP A 609 -21.80 -8.44 28.61
C ASP A 609 -22.78 -7.92 27.56
N ILE A 610 -23.19 -8.79 26.63
CA ILE A 610 -24.21 -8.47 25.63
C ILE A 610 -25.60 -8.54 26.29
N ILE A 611 -26.32 -7.42 26.29
CA ILE A 611 -27.63 -7.29 26.94
C ILE A 611 -28.80 -7.26 25.94
N ALA A 612 -28.52 -6.99 24.66
CA ALA A 612 -29.51 -7.08 23.59
C ALA A 612 -28.88 -7.59 22.29
N ASP A 613 -29.55 -8.56 21.67
CA ASP A 613 -29.22 -9.09 20.35
C ASP A 613 -29.66 -8.08 19.27
N GLY A 614 -28.86 -7.97 18.20
CA GLY A 614 -29.18 -7.25 16.98
C GLY A 614 -29.76 -8.15 15.86
N PRO A 615 -29.89 -7.64 14.63
CA PRO A 615 -30.27 -8.45 13.48
C PRO A 615 -29.21 -9.54 13.22
N SER A 616 -29.67 -10.75 12.85
CA SER A 616 -28.79 -11.90 12.60
C SER A 616 -27.84 -12.24 13.76
N THR A 617 -28.30 -12.08 15.00
CA THR A 617 -27.57 -12.52 16.20
C THR A 617 -28.50 -13.26 17.14
N LYS A 618 -27.94 -14.18 17.93
CA LYS A 618 -28.69 -14.99 18.88
C LYS A 618 -27.80 -15.31 20.09
N LEU A 619 -28.25 -14.94 21.28
CA LEU A 619 -27.52 -15.16 22.55
C LEU A 619 -26.09 -14.58 22.51
N GLY A 620 -25.90 -13.44 21.84
CA GLY A 620 -24.58 -12.81 21.68
C GLY A 620 -23.67 -13.45 20.64
N GLU A 621 -24.13 -14.44 19.89
CA GLU A 621 -23.40 -15.03 18.76
C GLU A 621 -23.97 -14.56 17.41
N LEU A 622 -23.14 -14.53 16.38
CA LEU A 622 -23.58 -14.31 15.01
C LEU A 622 -24.45 -15.49 14.54
N ALA A 623 -25.66 -15.18 14.09
CA ALA A 623 -26.66 -16.12 13.62
C ALA A 623 -27.22 -15.64 12.27
N LEU A 624 -26.47 -15.90 11.19
CA LEU A 624 -26.81 -15.43 9.84
C LEU A 624 -28.07 -16.10 9.27
N GLY A 625 -28.40 -17.30 9.74
CA GLY A 625 -29.49 -18.12 9.20
C GLY A 625 -30.13 -19.02 10.24
N LYS A 626 -30.48 -20.23 9.80
CA LYS A 626 -31.17 -21.24 10.61
C LYS A 626 -30.67 -22.64 10.27
N ASN A 627 -30.57 -23.51 11.28
CA ASN A 627 -30.13 -24.89 11.07
C ASN A 627 -31.30 -25.73 10.55
N VAL A 628 -31.09 -26.51 9.50
CA VAL A 628 -32.12 -27.37 8.89
C VAL A 628 -31.62 -28.81 8.72
N THR A 629 -32.53 -29.78 8.73
CA THR A 629 -32.20 -31.17 8.43
C THR A 629 -32.07 -31.35 6.93
N VAL A 630 -30.91 -31.80 6.47
CA VAL A 630 -30.59 -31.99 5.04
C VAL A 630 -30.28 -33.47 4.78
N ALA A 631 -30.76 -34.00 3.66
CA ALA A 631 -30.43 -35.34 3.18
C ALA A 631 -29.82 -35.25 1.78
N PHE A 632 -28.66 -35.89 1.58
CA PHE A 632 -28.01 -35.97 0.28
C PHE A 632 -28.49 -37.22 -0.47
N MET A 633 -29.45 -37.03 -1.38
CA MET A 633 -29.93 -38.09 -2.27
C MET A 633 -30.53 -37.49 -3.54
N PRO A 634 -30.43 -38.15 -4.71
CA PRO A 634 -31.18 -37.73 -5.88
C PRO A 634 -32.68 -37.93 -5.62
N TRP A 635 -33.49 -36.89 -5.88
CA TRP A 635 -34.94 -36.95 -5.65
C TRP A 635 -35.71 -36.56 -6.91
N GLN A 636 -36.08 -37.57 -7.70
CA GLN A 636 -36.92 -37.43 -8.91
C GLN A 636 -36.45 -36.34 -9.91
N GLY A 637 -35.17 -35.97 -9.88
CA GLY A 637 -34.61 -34.90 -10.71
C GLY A 637 -34.93 -33.47 -10.23
N TYR A 638 -35.64 -33.28 -9.11
CA TYR A 638 -35.93 -31.94 -8.58
C TYR A 638 -34.69 -31.23 -8.01
N ASN A 639 -33.69 -32.01 -7.59
CA ASN A 639 -32.38 -31.50 -7.18
C ASN A 639 -31.32 -31.70 -8.26
N PHE A 640 -31.70 -31.55 -9.53
CA PHE A 640 -30.76 -31.55 -10.64
C PHE A 640 -29.88 -30.29 -10.61
N GLU A 641 -28.60 -30.44 -10.97
CA GLU A 641 -27.54 -29.43 -10.79
C GLU A 641 -27.45 -28.96 -9.32
N ASP A 642 -27.57 -27.65 -9.06
CA ASP A 642 -27.49 -27.04 -7.73
C ASP A 642 -28.88 -26.67 -7.17
N SER A 643 -29.95 -27.27 -7.72
CA SER A 643 -31.32 -27.03 -7.27
C SER A 643 -31.58 -27.63 -5.89
N ILE A 644 -32.31 -26.92 -5.03
CA ILE A 644 -32.66 -27.36 -3.67
C ILE A 644 -34.15 -27.66 -3.60
N LEU A 645 -34.49 -28.88 -3.18
CA LEU A 645 -35.86 -29.26 -2.85
C LEU A 645 -36.14 -28.94 -1.38
N ILE A 646 -37.17 -28.13 -1.13
CA ILE A 646 -37.53 -27.67 0.22
C ILE A 646 -38.85 -28.31 0.64
N SER A 647 -38.94 -28.74 1.91
CA SER A 647 -40.19 -29.23 2.49
C SER A 647 -41.16 -28.07 2.72
N GLU A 648 -42.46 -28.30 2.47
CA GLU A 648 -43.54 -27.35 2.80
C GLU A 648 -43.50 -26.90 4.26
N ARG A 649 -43.02 -27.77 5.16
CA ARG A 649 -42.84 -27.45 6.58
C ARG A 649 -41.95 -26.22 6.82
N CYS A 650 -40.94 -25.99 5.97
CA CYS A 650 -40.08 -24.82 6.10
C CYS A 650 -40.85 -23.51 5.87
N VAL A 651 -41.91 -23.55 5.06
CA VAL A 651 -42.80 -22.41 4.81
C VAL A 651 -43.78 -22.24 5.95
N THR A 652 -44.43 -23.33 6.41
CA THR A 652 -45.41 -23.26 7.50
C THR A 652 -44.79 -22.80 8.83
N ASP A 653 -43.53 -23.16 9.08
CA ASP A 653 -42.83 -22.84 10.33
C ASP A 653 -42.08 -21.48 10.27
N ASP A 654 -42.28 -20.69 9.20
CA ASP A 654 -41.61 -19.41 8.95
C ASP A 654 -40.08 -19.49 9.13
N VAL A 655 -39.46 -20.55 8.59
CA VAL A 655 -38.03 -20.84 8.81
C VAL A 655 -37.15 -19.76 8.19
N PHE A 656 -37.48 -19.34 6.96
CA PHE A 656 -36.69 -18.40 6.17
C PHE A 656 -37.40 -17.05 5.91
N THR A 657 -38.43 -16.73 6.69
CA THR A 657 -39.18 -15.47 6.56
C THR A 657 -38.32 -14.28 7.01
N SER A 658 -38.14 -13.29 6.13
CA SER A 658 -37.42 -12.03 6.39
C SER A 658 -38.37 -10.83 6.41
N VAL A 659 -37.92 -9.71 6.99
CA VAL A 659 -38.67 -8.45 7.01
C VAL A 659 -37.92 -7.40 6.21
N HIS A 660 -38.61 -6.80 5.24
CA HIS A 660 -38.10 -5.74 4.38
C HIS A 660 -38.82 -4.43 4.67
N ILE A 661 -38.08 -3.32 4.63
CA ILE A 661 -38.61 -1.98 4.88
C ILE A 661 -38.18 -1.09 3.72
N GLU A 662 -39.16 -0.64 2.96
CA GLU A 662 -38.98 0.27 1.84
C GLU A 662 -39.46 1.67 2.23
N GLU A 663 -38.78 2.67 1.70
CA GLU A 663 -39.10 4.08 1.93
C GLU A 663 -39.48 4.70 0.59
N TYR A 664 -40.68 5.27 0.55
CA TYR A 664 -41.24 5.97 -0.60
C TYR A 664 -41.33 7.45 -0.26
N GLU A 665 -40.62 8.28 -1.02
CA GLU A 665 -40.63 9.73 -0.83
C GLU A 665 -41.46 10.42 -1.92
N ILE A 666 -42.27 11.38 -1.51
CA ILE A 666 -42.99 12.28 -2.40
C ILE A 666 -42.76 13.72 -1.96
N MET A 667 -42.59 14.62 -2.92
CA MET A 667 -42.42 16.05 -2.67
C MET A 667 -43.49 16.81 -3.47
N ALA A 668 -44.20 17.70 -2.78
CA ALA A 668 -45.01 18.73 -3.41
C ALA A 668 -44.11 19.93 -3.76
N ARG A 669 -44.21 20.43 -4.99
CA ARG A 669 -43.38 21.54 -5.48
C ARG A 669 -44.23 22.67 -6.03
N ASP A 670 -43.69 23.88 -5.98
CA ASP A 670 -44.30 25.01 -6.65
C ASP A 670 -43.99 24.96 -8.14
N THR A 671 -45.03 24.79 -8.94
CA THR A 671 -44.92 24.87 -10.40
C THR A 671 -45.25 26.28 -10.87
N LYS A 672 -44.94 26.59 -12.13
CA LYS A 672 -45.33 27.88 -12.73
C LYS A 672 -46.85 28.07 -12.82
N LEU A 673 -47.62 26.98 -12.80
CA LEU A 673 -49.08 26.98 -12.93
C LEU A 673 -49.79 27.03 -11.57
N GLY A 674 -49.06 26.83 -10.47
CA GLY A 674 -49.58 26.78 -9.11
C GLY A 674 -48.80 25.81 -8.25
N GLU A 675 -49.10 25.82 -6.96
CA GLU A 675 -48.52 24.92 -5.96
C GLU A 675 -49.13 23.52 -6.10
N GLU A 676 -48.32 22.47 -6.03
CA GLU A 676 -48.83 21.10 -5.87
C GLU A 676 -49.37 20.91 -4.46
N GLU A 677 -50.53 20.27 -4.32
CA GLU A 677 -51.15 20.03 -3.03
C GLU A 677 -51.14 18.55 -2.69
N ILE A 678 -50.88 18.23 -1.42
CA ILE A 678 -51.12 16.91 -0.85
C ILE A 678 -52.53 16.93 -0.28
N THR A 679 -53.42 16.14 -0.87
CA THR A 679 -54.84 16.13 -0.53
C THR A 679 -55.47 14.76 -0.81
N ARG A 680 -56.54 14.48 -0.08
CA ARG A 680 -57.39 13.30 -0.30
C ARG A 680 -58.28 13.47 -1.55
N ASP A 681 -58.54 14.71 -1.97
CA ASP A 681 -59.42 14.99 -3.11
C ASP A 681 -58.68 14.78 -4.45
N ILE A 682 -58.63 13.52 -4.90
CA ILE A 682 -57.91 13.11 -6.10
C ILE A 682 -58.91 12.89 -7.25
N PRO A 683 -58.75 13.58 -8.40
CA PRO A 683 -59.69 13.45 -9.51
C PRO A 683 -59.61 12.07 -10.16
N ASN A 684 -60.76 11.55 -10.60
CA ASN A 684 -60.91 10.27 -11.30
C ASN A 684 -60.49 9.02 -10.49
N VAL A 685 -60.52 9.09 -9.17
CA VAL A 685 -60.24 7.97 -8.27
C VAL A 685 -61.51 7.55 -7.54
N ASN A 686 -61.79 6.25 -7.49
CA ASN A 686 -62.93 5.69 -6.77
C ASN A 686 -62.73 5.78 -5.24
N GLU A 687 -63.81 5.92 -4.46
CA GLU A 687 -63.73 5.98 -2.99
C GLU A 687 -63.04 4.78 -2.33
N GLU A 688 -63.11 3.59 -2.94
CA GLU A 688 -62.43 2.39 -2.44
C GLU A 688 -60.90 2.56 -2.37
N ALA A 689 -60.31 3.25 -3.35
CA ALA A 689 -58.87 3.51 -3.37
C ALA A 689 -58.45 4.59 -2.36
N LEU A 690 -59.39 5.43 -1.90
CA LEU A 690 -59.16 6.46 -0.88
C LEU A 690 -59.42 5.96 0.54
N LYS A 691 -59.88 4.72 0.71
CA LYS A 691 -60.24 4.13 2.02
C LYS A 691 -59.10 4.18 3.03
N ASN A 692 -57.87 3.98 2.57
CA ASN A 692 -56.68 3.91 3.42
C ASN A 692 -56.08 5.29 3.73
N LEU A 693 -56.56 6.37 3.10
CA LEU A 693 -56.08 7.73 3.30
C LEU A 693 -56.83 8.45 4.43
N ASP A 694 -56.11 9.31 5.15
CA ASP A 694 -56.66 10.25 6.11
C ASP A 694 -57.26 11.49 5.42
N GLU A 695 -57.72 12.46 6.21
CA GLU A 695 -58.29 13.72 5.70
C GLU A 695 -57.26 14.59 4.96
N SER A 696 -55.97 14.43 5.28
CA SER A 696 -54.87 15.14 4.63
C SER A 696 -54.39 14.45 3.35
N GLY A 697 -54.92 13.28 3.01
CA GLY A 697 -54.50 12.49 1.85
C GLY A 697 -53.27 11.63 2.10
N ILE A 698 -52.97 11.28 3.35
CA ILE A 698 -51.84 10.43 3.75
C ILE A 698 -52.36 9.10 4.31
N VAL A 699 -51.71 8.00 3.98
CA VAL A 699 -52.09 6.67 4.48
C VAL A 699 -51.98 6.56 6.01
N TYR A 700 -52.94 5.87 6.64
CA TYR A 700 -52.87 5.60 8.08
C TYR A 700 -51.72 4.66 8.47
N ILE A 701 -51.07 4.95 9.60
CA ILE A 701 -50.05 4.06 10.17
C ILE A 701 -50.70 2.72 10.56
N GLY A 702 -50.19 1.63 9.98
CA GLY A 702 -50.70 0.27 10.20
C GLY A 702 -51.74 -0.20 9.20
N ALA A 703 -52.05 0.59 8.17
CA ALA A 703 -52.86 0.13 7.05
C ALA A 703 -52.14 -0.95 6.23
N GLU A 704 -52.85 -2.02 5.90
CA GLU A 704 -52.39 -3.01 4.94
C GLU A 704 -52.68 -2.51 3.52
N VAL A 705 -51.64 -2.50 2.68
CA VAL A 705 -51.69 -1.94 1.33
C VAL A 705 -51.21 -2.97 0.31
N ASN A 706 -51.80 -2.93 -0.88
CA ASN A 706 -51.43 -3.77 -2.02
C ASN A 706 -50.77 -2.94 -3.12
N ALA A 707 -50.19 -3.63 -4.10
CA ALA A 707 -49.64 -2.98 -5.28
C ALA A 707 -50.74 -2.20 -6.02
N GLY A 708 -50.53 -0.89 -6.21
CA GLY A 708 -51.48 0.02 -6.85
C GLY A 708 -52.28 0.89 -5.88
N ASP A 709 -52.21 0.64 -4.57
CA ASP A 709 -52.86 1.48 -3.58
C ASP A 709 -52.14 2.84 -3.44
N ILE A 710 -52.92 3.89 -3.18
CA ILE A 710 -52.41 5.26 -3.03
C ILE A 710 -51.93 5.44 -1.59
N LEU A 711 -50.64 5.74 -1.41
CA LEU A 711 -50.05 6.03 -0.10
C LEU A 711 -50.15 7.51 0.27
N VAL A 712 -49.96 8.39 -0.71
CA VAL A 712 -50.07 9.85 -0.56
C VAL A 712 -50.75 10.41 -1.79
N GLY A 713 -51.87 11.09 -1.59
CA GLY A 713 -52.58 11.82 -2.63
C GLY A 713 -51.88 13.13 -2.96
N LYS A 714 -51.41 13.27 -4.20
CA LYS A 714 -50.81 14.53 -4.69
C LYS A 714 -51.55 14.99 -5.94
N VAL A 715 -52.02 16.24 -5.93
CA VAL A 715 -52.62 16.90 -7.09
C VAL A 715 -51.68 17.97 -7.64
N THR A 716 -51.54 18.00 -8.96
CA THR A 716 -50.71 18.98 -9.66
C THR A 716 -51.60 19.89 -10.51
N PRO A 717 -51.48 21.23 -10.39
CA PRO A 717 -52.22 22.15 -11.24
C PRO A 717 -51.89 21.92 -12.71
N LYS A 718 -52.92 21.65 -13.52
CA LYS A 718 -52.78 21.44 -14.97
C LYS A 718 -53.44 22.58 -15.71
N GLY A 719 -52.76 23.14 -16.71
CA GLY A 719 -53.36 24.11 -17.63
C GLY A 719 -54.41 23.44 -18.52
N ASP A 720 -55.32 24.23 -19.08
CA ASP A 720 -56.37 23.73 -19.97
C ASP A 720 -55.79 22.91 -21.12
N SER A 721 -56.07 21.60 -21.09
CA SER A 721 -55.85 20.76 -22.25
C SER A 721 -56.95 21.06 -23.26
N ALA A 722 -56.59 21.51 -24.47
CA ALA A 722 -57.52 21.58 -25.58
C ALA A 722 -58.05 20.17 -25.89
N SER A 723 -59.17 19.80 -25.29
CA SER A 723 -59.95 18.65 -25.69
C SER A 723 -60.45 18.92 -27.10
N GLY A 724 -59.90 18.21 -28.08
CA GLY A 724 -60.39 18.24 -29.45
C GLY A 724 -61.86 17.80 -29.49
N PRO A 725 -62.69 18.35 -30.40
CA PRO A 725 -64.06 17.91 -30.54
C PRO A 725 -64.09 16.49 -31.15
N GLU A 726 -64.45 15.49 -30.33
CA GLU A 726 -65.02 14.22 -30.79
C GLU A 726 -66.55 14.27 -30.70
#